data_AF-A0AAU3NTV8-F1
#
_entry.id   AF-A0AAU3NTV8-F1
#
_cell.length_a   1.000
_cell.length_b   1.000
_cell.length_c   1.000
_cell.angle_alpha   90.00
_cell.angle_beta   90.00
_cell.angle_gamma   90.00
#
_symmetry.space_group_name_H-M   'P 1'
#
loop_
_entity.id
_entity.type
_entity.pdbx_description
1 polymer ?
#
loop_
_entity_poly.entity_id
_entity_poly.type
_entity_poly.pdbx_seq_one_letter_code
_entity_poly.pdbx_strand_id
1 'polypeptide(L)'
;MQRLSTVAALALAARLFPDRSDNSFRHATAIRDAHFLVSGHTHLWNGYPDLSSEDTRRVTRLLLHRTGRLAILSAFRRAVEELFNSTEIPEGFALLDDELYLVTESVHQRLAALVNEILEVLDDRAASLDEGRSRPLAFEGHFRIGTQIPDPSRPGNGVIQAHYVLDVPHVETPLPDFGKPRECPMLSVPVEALRSIAESLDRAFGQSHRRQSLNRLFQYIRHADGSLLTEKDLVLNAGLIRVLSACTGSGKSVLAKLLAEWGVLNGYVTGIVVPRNDSVLAFTHALRVELKELGRTDAVVVPLISPNSMQAEAEKAARSHLEEGRLDEADQAFSEFAYGCGMQARSTNTQDVDLWQPGRERCSDFVGIDADTGEVRRHRCPWYAHCGKHRHQLALDSASIIVTNHINLMSGRLHVPVLAEGKLRNHMSVEEALLRLTHLLLIDEADAFQATGFAKSAHHVTLARYGSRQPSALQELHDQFSVRAGALMYELERYIHPKITQARFLSESYVSNAANGRIAQRGPNERNRQQLARRRLIIPRRWDAWCTARLWRTPEDSSPTHEQIDTFRKLFNPSEEAQLTEATVPAIPGLDDSSQDHLTRLRSELLDTTALREGADPVFDGAHARIATATTPLLDPALDDDDRELLVDLLVRRAYLEQIRAQIEYVTRFGTSLKASGITAANQLAEMLDDNKQWHAAPYGPLGAPVFGFTAIHDIEDKHRTELALTSFAGDPHAYTAQLGDTTALALCGQRRIVLGLSATAHMPGGTMHHLITPPTWYVPDDITGSLVLKSLPLVDERNNPIRISGTSDIHRDQAHQQMGRALWSHIVQHLKKLGSRASTAHRARILVACTSYVGAGQLAEGMISAGADPDSIAVAARVESESAVPAHFRRRPAWHEIPSDALERFPHHNSAKILIAPLAIAERGLNMVDHNGRSLVGEVILAVRPIPLMDEPAQLLALISSRAYSALSRSQDPAEMLRELSRTSSAVHEELFRSHHFFQSLPNQVRLSIVAEMLIGIIQLGGRVRRGGDQGVLYLADHAFHNTASGSDLPRLIRELRHGWAKTGQLELLQNIYGNTLTAIFNFADERTNH
;
A
#
# COMPACT_ATOMS: atom_id res chain seq x y z
N MET A 1 -4.04 -25.67 -13.58
CA MET A 1 -4.36 -24.86 -12.39
C MET A 1 -5.70 -24.17 -12.58
N GLN A 2 -5.82 -23.16 -13.47
CA GLN A 2 -7.07 -22.38 -13.65
C GLN A 2 -8.33 -23.23 -13.83
N ARG A 3 -8.35 -24.19 -14.77
CA ARG A 3 -9.49 -25.09 -15.02
C ARG A 3 -9.92 -25.88 -13.77
N LEU A 4 -8.96 -26.44 -13.04
CA LEU A 4 -9.22 -27.18 -11.79
C LEU A 4 -9.80 -26.27 -10.71
N SER A 5 -9.26 -25.06 -10.55
CA SER A 5 -9.79 -24.08 -9.61
C SER A 5 -11.22 -23.66 -9.96
N THR A 6 -11.56 -23.51 -11.24
CA THR A 6 -12.94 -23.22 -11.68
C THR A 6 -13.90 -24.36 -11.30
N VAL A 7 -13.52 -25.61 -11.57
CA VAL A 7 -14.35 -26.78 -11.19
C VAL A 7 -14.53 -26.86 -9.67
N ALA A 8 -13.46 -26.69 -8.89
CA ALA A 8 -13.54 -26.69 -7.43
C ALA A 8 -14.46 -25.57 -6.91
N ALA A 9 -14.42 -24.37 -7.51
CA ALA A 9 -15.30 -23.27 -7.15
C ALA A 9 -16.78 -23.60 -7.42
N LEU A 10 -17.10 -24.16 -8.60
CA LEU A 10 -18.46 -24.59 -8.95
C LEU A 10 -18.95 -25.71 -8.02
N ALA A 11 -18.12 -26.71 -7.74
CA ALA A 11 -18.45 -27.81 -6.85
C ALA A 11 -18.68 -27.33 -5.41
N LEU A 12 -17.86 -26.41 -4.92
CA LEU A 12 -17.97 -25.85 -3.58
C LEU A 12 -19.20 -24.94 -3.46
N ALA A 13 -19.53 -24.14 -4.48
CA ALA A 13 -20.74 -23.34 -4.47
C ALA A 13 -22.01 -24.19 -4.46
N ALA A 14 -22.06 -25.26 -5.26
CA ALA A 14 -23.19 -26.21 -5.27
C ALA A 14 -23.36 -26.98 -3.95
N ARG A 15 -22.34 -26.98 -3.09
CA ARG A 15 -22.41 -27.56 -1.75
C ARG A 15 -22.88 -26.56 -0.70
N LEU A 16 -22.47 -25.29 -0.83
CA LEU A 16 -22.59 -24.29 0.23
C LEU A 16 -23.79 -23.34 0.06
N PHE A 17 -24.29 -23.17 -1.16
CA PHE A 17 -25.39 -22.25 -1.46
C PHE A 17 -26.70 -22.99 -1.75
N PRO A 18 -27.85 -22.32 -1.58
CA PRO A 18 -29.15 -22.94 -1.81
C PRO A 18 -29.34 -23.42 -3.25
N ASP A 19 -30.09 -24.51 -3.39
CA ASP A 19 -30.58 -24.98 -4.69
C ASP A 19 -31.52 -23.94 -5.30
N ARG A 20 -31.29 -23.58 -6.56
CA ARG A 20 -32.14 -22.68 -7.35
C ARG A 20 -33.00 -23.43 -8.36
N SER A 21 -33.01 -24.77 -8.32
CA SER A 21 -33.87 -25.58 -9.18
C SER A 21 -35.23 -25.79 -8.57
N ASP A 22 -36.27 -25.76 -9.40
CA ASP A 22 -37.61 -26.23 -9.02
C ASP A 22 -37.74 -27.77 -9.12
N ASN A 23 -36.71 -28.46 -9.63
CA ASN A 23 -36.72 -29.90 -9.90
C ASN A 23 -35.85 -30.67 -8.91
N SER A 24 -36.42 -31.66 -8.22
CA SER A 24 -35.73 -32.43 -7.16
C SER A 24 -34.57 -33.33 -7.62
N PHE A 25 -34.39 -33.56 -8.92
CA PHE A 25 -33.34 -34.43 -9.48
C PHE A 25 -32.17 -33.66 -10.09
N ARG A 26 -32.18 -32.32 -10.00
CA ARG A 26 -31.15 -31.43 -10.54
C ARG A 26 -30.86 -30.34 -9.52
N HIS A 27 -29.61 -30.23 -9.09
CA HIS A 27 -29.21 -29.11 -8.26
C HIS A 27 -28.74 -27.95 -9.15
N ALA A 28 -29.40 -26.79 -9.07
CA ALA A 28 -29.01 -25.61 -9.83
C ALA A 28 -28.33 -24.58 -8.92
N THR A 29 -27.19 -24.05 -9.35
CA THR A 29 -26.43 -23.05 -8.61
C THR A 29 -26.02 -21.91 -9.54
N ALA A 30 -25.89 -20.71 -8.99
CA ALA A 30 -25.49 -19.55 -9.76
C ALA A 30 -23.97 -19.40 -9.86
N ILE A 31 -23.49 -19.06 -11.05
CA ILE A 31 -22.08 -18.80 -11.34
C ILE A 31 -21.53 -17.67 -10.43
N ARG A 32 -22.37 -16.70 -10.08
CA ARG A 32 -22.02 -15.59 -9.18
C ARG A 32 -21.66 -16.05 -7.75
N ASP A 33 -22.22 -17.15 -7.28
CA ASP A 33 -21.90 -17.69 -5.94
C ASP A 33 -20.54 -18.37 -5.94
N ALA A 34 -20.25 -19.12 -7.00
CA ALA A 34 -18.91 -19.67 -7.23
C ALA A 34 -17.87 -18.56 -7.37
N HIS A 35 -18.20 -17.48 -8.09
CA HIS A 35 -17.37 -16.27 -8.15
C HIS A 35 -17.13 -15.64 -6.78
N PHE A 36 -18.17 -15.51 -5.94
CA PHE A 36 -18.02 -14.98 -4.59
C PHE A 36 -16.97 -15.76 -3.79
N LEU A 37 -17.00 -17.10 -3.83
CA LEU A 37 -16.02 -17.93 -3.13
C LEU A 37 -14.59 -17.67 -3.61
N VAL A 38 -14.38 -17.45 -4.91
CA VAL A 38 -13.06 -17.11 -5.46
C VAL A 38 -12.74 -15.60 -5.40
N SER A 39 -13.65 -14.76 -4.90
CA SER A 39 -13.35 -13.35 -4.68
C SER A 39 -12.49 -13.15 -3.42
N GLY A 40 -12.74 -13.95 -2.38
CA GLY A 40 -12.07 -13.83 -1.08
C GLY A 40 -12.79 -12.96 -0.05
N HIS A 41 -13.93 -12.35 -0.37
CA HIS A 41 -14.66 -11.43 0.51
C HIS A 41 -15.54 -12.16 1.53
N THR A 42 -15.00 -13.18 2.20
CA THR A 42 -15.73 -14.04 3.16
C THR A 42 -16.38 -13.26 4.30
N HIS A 43 -15.85 -12.09 4.68
CA HIS A 43 -16.41 -11.22 5.72
C HIS A 43 -17.78 -10.65 5.37
N LEU A 44 -18.19 -10.66 4.09
CA LEU A 44 -19.51 -10.22 3.64
C LEU A 44 -20.60 -11.29 3.84
N TRP A 45 -20.22 -12.53 4.15
CA TRP A 45 -21.15 -13.64 4.25
C TRP A 45 -21.54 -13.93 5.69
N ASN A 46 -22.85 -13.85 5.97
CA ASN A 46 -23.42 -14.15 7.28
C ASN A 46 -23.18 -15.60 7.74
N GLY A 47 -23.25 -16.56 6.81
CA GLY A 47 -23.10 -17.99 7.12
C GLY A 47 -21.65 -18.46 7.23
N TYR A 48 -20.66 -17.63 6.85
CA TYR A 48 -19.25 -18.04 6.89
C TYR A 48 -18.75 -18.48 8.28
N PRO A 49 -19.08 -17.77 9.38
CA PRO A 49 -18.69 -18.20 10.74
C PRO A 49 -19.30 -19.53 11.16
N ASP A 50 -20.45 -19.92 10.58
CA ASP A 50 -21.21 -21.12 10.93
C ASP A 50 -20.80 -22.35 10.09
N LEU A 51 -19.90 -22.16 9.13
CA LEU A 51 -19.40 -23.26 8.31
C LEU A 51 -18.64 -24.29 9.16
N SER A 52 -18.70 -25.54 8.71
CA SER A 52 -17.85 -26.60 9.25
C SER A 52 -16.36 -26.24 9.07
N SER A 53 -15.51 -26.73 9.97
CA SER A 53 -14.06 -26.50 9.86
C SER A 53 -13.48 -27.06 8.55
N GLU A 54 -14.06 -28.16 8.04
CA GLU A 54 -13.65 -28.73 6.75
C GLU A 54 -14.04 -27.84 5.58
N ASP A 55 -15.27 -27.33 5.54
CA ASP A 55 -15.73 -26.47 4.44
C ASP A 55 -14.99 -25.12 4.45
N THR A 56 -14.70 -24.58 5.63
CA THR A 56 -13.83 -23.41 5.80
C THR A 56 -12.43 -23.66 5.22
N ARG A 57 -11.85 -24.84 5.48
CA ARG A 57 -10.56 -25.26 4.89
C ARG A 57 -10.64 -25.46 3.37
N ARG A 58 -11.74 -26.00 2.84
CA ARG A 58 -11.94 -26.13 1.38
C ARG A 58 -11.98 -24.77 0.70
N VAL A 59 -12.73 -23.80 1.25
CA VAL A 59 -12.77 -22.42 0.73
C VAL A 59 -11.36 -21.82 0.75
N THR A 60 -10.68 -21.86 1.88
CA THR A 60 -9.37 -21.19 2.04
C THR A 60 -8.23 -21.88 1.26
N ARG A 61 -8.24 -23.21 1.11
CA ARG A 61 -7.32 -23.92 0.18
C ARG A 61 -7.59 -23.55 -1.27
N LEU A 62 -8.84 -23.38 -1.68
CA LEU A 62 -9.16 -22.88 -3.02
C LEU A 62 -8.62 -21.46 -3.22
N LEU A 63 -8.73 -20.59 -2.20
CA LEU A 63 -8.18 -19.23 -2.23
C LEU A 63 -6.66 -19.23 -2.45
N LEU A 64 -5.92 -20.16 -1.86
CA LEU A 64 -4.46 -20.27 -2.01
C LEU A 64 -4.04 -20.56 -3.47
N HIS A 65 -4.79 -21.41 -4.16
CA HIS A 65 -4.42 -21.90 -5.51
C HIS A 65 -5.01 -21.10 -6.66
N ARG A 66 -6.06 -20.31 -6.41
CA ARG A 66 -6.71 -19.54 -7.48
C ARG A 66 -5.75 -18.48 -8.03
N THR A 67 -5.80 -18.29 -9.35
CA THR A 67 -5.16 -17.14 -9.97
C THR A 67 -5.95 -15.87 -9.66
N GLY A 68 -5.28 -14.73 -9.46
CA GLY A 68 -5.96 -13.45 -9.24
C GLY A 68 -7.01 -13.14 -10.30
N ARG A 69 -6.78 -13.52 -11.56
CA ARG A 69 -7.74 -13.36 -12.66
C ARG A 69 -9.12 -14.01 -12.41
N LEU A 70 -9.21 -15.13 -11.69
CA LEU A 70 -10.49 -15.80 -11.38
C LEU A 70 -11.31 -15.04 -10.34
N ALA A 71 -10.72 -14.10 -9.60
CA ALA A 71 -11.46 -13.23 -8.69
C ALA A 71 -12.23 -12.10 -9.43
N ILE A 72 -12.04 -11.95 -10.75
CA ILE A 72 -12.80 -11.00 -11.59
C ILE A 72 -14.00 -11.75 -12.20
N LEU A 73 -15.23 -11.25 -11.98
CA LEU A 73 -16.46 -11.93 -12.41
C LEU A 73 -16.47 -12.24 -13.91
N SER A 74 -16.11 -11.28 -14.77
CA SER A 74 -16.12 -11.46 -16.22
C SER A 74 -15.08 -12.48 -16.70
N ALA A 75 -13.93 -12.55 -16.05
CA ALA A 75 -12.91 -13.55 -16.35
C ALA A 75 -13.29 -14.93 -15.81
N PHE A 76 -13.98 -14.99 -14.66
CA PHE A 76 -14.53 -16.22 -14.12
C PHE A 76 -15.61 -16.81 -15.03
N ARG A 77 -16.57 -15.99 -15.51
CA ARG A 77 -17.59 -16.41 -16.49
C ARG A 77 -16.97 -17.00 -17.74
N ARG A 78 -15.99 -16.30 -18.33
CA ARG A 78 -15.26 -16.82 -19.50
C ARG A 78 -14.57 -18.16 -19.20
N ALA A 79 -13.96 -18.31 -18.03
CA ALA A 79 -13.34 -19.58 -17.64
C ALA A 79 -14.37 -20.71 -17.46
N VAL A 80 -15.60 -20.39 -17.08
CA VAL A 80 -16.74 -21.33 -17.02
C VAL A 80 -17.22 -21.69 -18.42
N GLU A 81 -17.41 -20.71 -19.30
CA GLU A 81 -17.76 -20.94 -20.72
C GLU A 81 -16.71 -21.80 -21.43
N GLU A 82 -15.42 -21.47 -21.31
CA GLU A 82 -14.31 -22.25 -21.86
C GLU A 82 -14.28 -23.68 -21.32
N LEU A 83 -14.61 -23.87 -20.03
CA LEU A 83 -14.69 -25.20 -19.41
C LEU A 83 -15.79 -26.06 -20.04
N PHE A 84 -16.99 -25.50 -20.22
CA PHE A 84 -18.15 -26.21 -20.79
C PHE A 84 -18.10 -26.36 -22.31
N ASN A 85 -17.36 -25.51 -23.02
CA ASN A 85 -17.11 -25.64 -24.45
C ASN A 85 -15.91 -26.56 -24.78
N SER A 86 -15.18 -27.03 -23.77
CA SER A 86 -14.07 -27.95 -23.97
C SER A 86 -14.54 -29.37 -24.27
N THR A 87 -13.71 -30.15 -24.96
CA THR A 87 -13.99 -31.58 -25.24
C THR A 87 -14.01 -32.47 -23.99
N GLU A 88 -13.56 -31.94 -22.86
CA GLU A 88 -13.46 -32.63 -21.58
C GLU A 88 -14.33 -31.94 -20.53
N ILE A 89 -15.64 -31.95 -20.74
CA ILE A 89 -16.60 -31.37 -19.78
C ILE A 89 -16.53 -32.18 -18.47
N PRO A 90 -16.51 -31.52 -17.29
CA PRO A 90 -16.57 -32.23 -16.01
C PRO A 90 -17.83 -33.10 -15.92
N GLU A 91 -17.65 -34.37 -15.60
CA GLU A 91 -18.76 -35.33 -15.51
C GLU A 91 -19.82 -34.85 -14.50
N GLY A 92 -21.09 -34.88 -14.91
CA GLY A 92 -22.24 -34.48 -14.08
C GLY A 92 -22.41 -32.98 -13.86
N PHE A 93 -21.66 -32.13 -14.57
CA PHE A 93 -21.91 -30.69 -14.66
C PHE A 93 -22.50 -30.33 -16.03
N ALA A 94 -23.43 -29.38 -16.06
CA ALA A 94 -23.94 -28.82 -17.31
C ALA A 94 -24.24 -27.31 -17.16
N LEU A 95 -23.94 -26.53 -18.19
CA LEU A 95 -24.33 -25.12 -18.25
C LEU A 95 -25.81 -25.03 -18.65
N LEU A 96 -26.62 -24.29 -17.88
CA LEU A 96 -28.03 -24.05 -18.20
C LEU A 96 -28.18 -22.77 -19.04
N ASP A 97 -27.56 -21.69 -18.57
CA ASP A 97 -27.51 -20.38 -19.18
C ASP A 97 -26.29 -19.59 -18.68
N ASP A 98 -26.23 -18.29 -18.97
CA ASP A 98 -25.11 -17.40 -18.59
C ASP A 98 -25.00 -17.12 -17.08
N GLU A 99 -25.99 -17.52 -16.28
CA GLU A 99 -26.07 -17.30 -14.83
C GLU A 99 -26.06 -18.59 -14.02
N LEU A 100 -26.60 -19.69 -14.56
CA LEU A 100 -26.87 -20.93 -13.85
C LEU A 100 -26.17 -22.13 -14.47
N TYR A 101 -25.72 -23.02 -13.60
CA TYR A 101 -25.24 -24.35 -13.97
C TYR A 101 -25.92 -25.41 -13.11
N LEU A 102 -25.94 -26.64 -13.64
CA LEU A 102 -26.54 -27.81 -13.03
C LEU A 102 -25.46 -28.78 -12.55
N VAL A 103 -25.75 -29.44 -11.44
CA VAL A 103 -25.01 -30.60 -10.93
C VAL A 103 -25.98 -31.78 -10.83
N THR A 104 -25.58 -32.94 -11.34
CA THR A 104 -26.37 -34.18 -11.21
C THR A 104 -26.37 -34.67 -9.76
N GLU A 105 -27.45 -35.34 -9.35
CA GLU A 105 -27.59 -35.88 -7.99
C GLU A 105 -26.40 -36.80 -7.58
N SER A 106 -25.92 -37.62 -8.51
CA SER A 106 -24.76 -38.51 -8.30
C SER A 106 -23.45 -37.79 -7.97
N VAL A 107 -23.29 -36.56 -8.47
CA VAL A 107 -22.14 -35.70 -8.19
C VAL A 107 -22.41 -34.86 -6.95
N HIS A 108 -23.64 -34.38 -6.77
CA HIS A 108 -24.06 -33.60 -5.60
C HIS A 108 -23.71 -34.34 -4.29
N GLN A 109 -24.00 -35.63 -4.22
CA GLN A 109 -23.69 -36.49 -3.06
C GLN A 109 -22.18 -36.65 -2.78
N ARG A 110 -21.30 -36.35 -3.76
CA ARG A 110 -19.84 -36.53 -3.67
C ARG A 110 -19.05 -35.22 -3.79
N LEU A 111 -19.71 -34.05 -3.76
CA LEU A 111 -19.05 -32.75 -3.96
C LEU A 111 -17.87 -32.51 -3.01
N ALA A 112 -18.00 -32.91 -1.73
CA ALA A 112 -16.93 -32.75 -0.75
C ALA A 112 -15.67 -33.56 -1.12
N ALA A 113 -15.85 -34.80 -1.60
CA ALA A 113 -14.76 -35.67 -2.03
C ALA A 113 -14.12 -35.13 -3.32
N LEU A 114 -14.94 -34.74 -4.30
CA LEU A 114 -14.46 -34.13 -5.55
C LEU A 114 -13.62 -32.87 -5.30
N VAL A 115 -14.07 -31.98 -4.42
CA VAL A 115 -13.31 -30.77 -4.05
C VAL A 115 -11.98 -31.16 -3.39
N ASN A 116 -11.97 -32.13 -2.49
CA ASN A 116 -10.74 -32.60 -1.83
C ASN A 116 -9.73 -33.16 -2.85
N GLU A 117 -10.17 -34.03 -3.76
CA GLU A 117 -9.33 -34.62 -4.82
C GLU A 117 -8.72 -33.51 -5.71
N ILE A 118 -9.51 -32.53 -6.12
CA ILE A 118 -9.01 -31.41 -6.92
C ILE A 118 -7.98 -30.58 -6.14
N LEU A 119 -8.26 -30.27 -4.87
CA LEU A 119 -7.34 -29.49 -4.03
C LEU A 119 -6.02 -30.23 -3.76
N GLU A 120 -6.05 -31.56 -3.61
CA GLU A 120 -4.83 -32.38 -3.49
C GLU A 120 -3.98 -32.32 -4.77
N VAL A 121 -4.60 -32.45 -5.94
CA VAL A 121 -3.89 -32.28 -7.23
C VAL A 121 -3.28 -30.89 -7.36
N LEU A 122 -3.97 -29.85 -6.87
CA LEU A 122 -3.44 -28.48 -6.88
C LEU A 122 -2.25 -28.33 -5.92
N ASP A 123 -2.33 -28.90 -4.71
CA ASP A 123 -1.24 -28.92 -3.72
C ASP A 123 0.01 -29.62 -4.25
N ASP A 124 -0.15 -30.77 -4.92
CA ASP A 124 0.97 -31.54 -5.48
C ASP A 124 1.64 -30.82 -6.64
N ARG A 125 0.85 -30.15 -7.50
CA ARG A 125 1.40 -29.29 -8.56
C ARG A 125 2.16 -28.10 -8.00
N ALA A 126 1.64 -27.47 -6.94
CA ALA A 126 2.33 -26.36 -6.28
C ALA A 126 3.65 -26.80 -5.65
N ALA A 127 3.66 -27.96 -4.96
CA ALA A 127 4.87 -28.56 -4.39
C ALA A 127 5.91 -28.89 -5.47
N SER A 128 5.48 -29.51 -6.57
CA SER A 128 6.37 -29.85 -7.71
C SER A 128 7.01 -28.61 -8.34
N LEU A 129 6.26 -27.50 -8.45
CA LEU A 129 6.78 -26.22 -8.96
C LEU A 129 7.80 -25.59 -8.01
N ASP A 130 7.61 -25.72 -6.69
CA ASP A 130 8.57 -25.25 -5.70
C ASP A 130 9.85 -26.10 -5.72
N GLU A 131 9.73 -27.43 -5.81
CA GLU A 131 10.86 -28.36 -5.93
C GLU A 131 11.67 -28.11 -7.21
N GLY A 132 11.00 -27.91 -8.35
CA GLY A 132 11.66 -27.58 -9.62
C GLY A 132 12.42 -26.23 -9.60
N ARG A 133 12.13 -25.35 -8.63
CA ARG A 133 12.87 -24.10 -8.40
C ARG A 133 14.08 -24.27 -7.47
N SER A 134 14.30 -25.48 -6.94
CA SER A 134 15.49 -25.78 -6.16
C SER A 134 16.73 -25.60 -7.03
N ARG A 135 17.75 -24.94 -6.47
CA ARG A 135 19.01 -24.65 -7.17
C ARG A 135 20.13 -25.33 -6.40
N PRO A 136 21.02 -26.08 -7.06
CA PRO A 136 22.19 -26.64 -6.41
C PRO A 136 23.10 -25.53 -5.87
N LEU A 137 23.95 -25.88 -4.92
CA LEU A 137 24.96 -24.96 -4.39
C LEU A 137 26.18 -24.93 -5.30
N ALA A 138 26.87 -23.79 -5.34
CA ALA A 138 28.09 -23.59 -6.11
C ALA A 138 29.32 -23.98 -5.25
N PHE A 139 29.58 -25.28 -5.07
CA PHE A 139 30.70 -25.77 -4.25
C PHE A 139 32.03 -25.78 -5.01
N GLU A 140 32.07 -26.45 -6.16
CA GLU A 140 33.27 -26.63 -6.97
C GLU A 140 33.01 -26.21 -8.41
N GLY A 141 33.96 -25.49 -9.02
CA GLY A 141 33.96 -25.14 -10.44
C GLY A 141 34.01 -23.64 -10.75
N HIS A 142 33.77 -23.33 -12.02
CA HIS A 142 33.78 -21.97 -12.54
C HIS A 142 32.37 -21.39 -12.55
N PHE A 143 32.20 -20.27 -11.87
CA PHE A 143 30.92 -19.57 -11.79
C PHE A 143 31.07 -18.12 -12.19
N ARG A 144 30.01 -17.55 -12.74
CA ARG A 144 29.93 -16.12 -13.04
C ARG A 144 28.65 -15.51 -12.48
N ILE A 145 28.73 -14.25 -12.12
CA ILE A 145 27.59 -13.46 -11.67
C ILE A 145 27.60 -12.09 -12.36
N GLY A 146 26.45 -11.65 -12.86
CA GLY A 146 26.29 -10.29 -13.37
C GLY A 146 25.60 -9.42 -12.33
N THR A 147 26.28 -8.40 -11.82
CA THR A 147 25.72 -7.45 -10.86
C THR A 147 25.79 -6.03 -11.45
N GLN A 148 24.68 -5.28 -11.35
CA GLN A 148 24.67 -3.86 -11.64
C GLN A 148 25.26 -3.10 -10.47
N ILE A 149 26.20 -2.23 -10.76
CA ILE A 149 26.78 -1.34 -9.76
C ILE A 149 26.60 0.09 -10.28
N PRO A 150 25.88 0.94 -9.53
CA PRO A 150 25.84 2.37 -9.84
C PRO A 150 27.24 2.94 -9.66
N ASP A 151 27.86 3.36 -10.77
CA ASP A 151 29.11 4.12 -10.76
C ASP A 151 28.75 5.58 -11.08
N PRO A 152 28.78 6.49 -10.09
CA PRO A 152 28.45 7.90 -10.30
C PRO A 152 29.42 8.61 -11.26
N SER A 153 30.58 8.01 -11.56
CA SER A 153 31.56 8.54 -12.50
C SER A 153 31.36 8.07 -13.95
N ARG A 154 30.46 7.09 -14.20
CA ARG A 154 30.16 6.57 -15.54
C ARG A 154 28.68 6.77 -15.89
N PRO A 155 28.34 7.56 -16.93
CA PRO A 155 26.96 7.65 -17.40
C PRO A 155 26.50 6.26 -17.90
N GLY A 156 25.47 5.68 -17.25
CA GLY A 156 24.82 4.44 -17.70
C GLY A 156 24.85 3.24 -16.74
N ASN A 157 25.39 3.34 -15.51
CA ASN A 157 25.46 2.25 -14.53
C ASN A 157 26.03 0.93 -15.12
N GLY A 158 27.36 0.84 -15.16
CA GLY A 158 28.06 -0.34 -15.69
C GLY A 158 27.68 -1.64 -14.98
N VAL A 159 27.63 -2.72 -15.76
CA VAL A 159 27.41 -4.08 -15.24
C VAL A 159 28.77 -4.69 -15.02
N ILE A 160 29.01 -5.13 -13.79
CA ILE A 160 30.21 -5.87 -13.47
C ILE A 160 29.88 -7.35 -13.54
N GLN A 161 30.61 -8.08 -14.37
CA GLN A 161 30.61 -9.54 -14.33
C GLN A 161 31.74 -9.99 -13.42
N ALA A 162 31.39 -10.49 -12.24
CA ALA A 162 32.38 -11.09 -11.35
C ALA A 162 32.48 -12.60 -11.65
N HIS A 163 33.70 -13.07 -11.79
CA HIS A 163 34.04 -14.46 -12.06
C HIS A 163 34.62 -15.12 -10.81
N TYR A 164 34.22 -16.35 -10.56
CA TYR A 164 34.60 -17.13 -9.40
C TYR A 164 35.16 -18.48 -9.83
N VAL A 165 36.23 -18.86 -9.16
CA VAL A 165 36.69 -20.25 -9.12
C VAL A 165 36.48 -20.70 -7.69
N LEU A 166 35.52 -21.60 -7.49
CA LEU A 166 35.15 -22.09 -6.18
C LEU A 166 35.69 -23.51 -6.02
N ASP A 167 36.24 -23.74 -4.84
CA ASP A 167 36.63 -25.05 -4.31
C ASP A 167 36.31 -24.99 -2.81
N VAL A 168 35.02 -25.18 -2.50
CA VAL A 168 34.47 -25.04 -1.16
C VAL A 168 34.01 -26.42 -0.71
N PRO A 169 34.47 -26.92 0.45
CA PRO A 169 34.06 -28.23 0.94
C PRO A 169 32.54 -28.27 1.12
N HIS A 170 31.94 -29.40 0.76
CA HIS A 170 30.53 -29.64 1.01
C HIS A 170 30.29 -29.71 2.53
N VAL A 171 29.51 -28.77 3.05
CA VAL A 171 29.05 -28.79 4.44
C VAL A 171 27.54 -28.96 4.40
N GLU A 172 27.06 -30.16 4.74
CA GLU A 172 25.64 -30.37 4.97
C GLU A 172 25.18 -29.48 6.12
N THR A 173 24.30 -28.53 5.82
CA THR A 173 23.67 -27.69 6.83
C THR A 173 22.18 -27.94 6.78
N PRO A 174 21.53 -28.34 7.89
CA PRO A 174 20.09 -28.57 7.90
C PRO A 174 19.36 -27.28 7.55
N LEU A 175 18.31 -27.41 6.75
CA LEU A 175 17.41 -26.29 6.47
C LEU A 175 16.57 -25.99 7.72
N PRO A 176 16.17 -24.72 7.94
CA PRO A 176 15.18 -24.41 8.95
C PRO A 176 13.90 -25.22 8.68
N ASP A 177 13.43 -25.95 9.70
CA ASP A 177 12.20 -26.73 9.62
C ASP A 177 11.10 -26.08 10.45
N PHE A 178 10.06 -25.63 9.78
CA PHE A 178 8.92 -24.98 10.41
C PHE A 178 7.86 -25.97 10.89
N GLY A 179 8.01 -27.26 10.56
CA GLY A 179 7.13 -28.33 11.00
C GLY A 179 5.67 -28.08 10.60
N LYS A 180 4.75 -28.58 11.43
CA LYS A 180 3.31 -28.33 11.29
C LYS A 180 2.95 -26.97 11.90
N PRO A 181 2.03 -26.20 11.29
CA PRO A 181 1.50 -24.97 11.87
C PRO A 181 0.95 -25.21 13.27
N ARG A 182 1.34 -24.38 14.24
CA ARG A 182 0.96 -24.56 15.63
C ARG A 182 -0.54 -24.27 15.84
N GLU A 183 -1.21 -25.06 16.68
CA GLU A 183 -2.64 -24.86 16.97
C GLU A 183 -2.85 -24.08 18.26
N CYS A 184 -3.63 -23.00 18.21
CA CYS A 184 -4.02 -22.22 19.39
C CYS A 184 -5.34 -21.47 19.09
N PRO A 185 -6.51 -22.12 19.29
CA PRO A 185 -7.80 -21.49 19.01
C PRO A 185 -8.16 -20.39 20.02
N MET A 186 -7.64 -20.51 21.24
CA MET A 186 -7.88 -19.58 22.35
C MET A 186 -6.66 -19.57 23.28
N LEU A 187 -6.33 -18.39 23.80
CA LEU A 187 -5.31 -18.17 24.81
C LEU A 187 -5.94 -17.40 25.99
N SER A 188 -5.90 -17.99 27.18
CA SER A 188 -6.35 -17.33 28.42
C SER A 188 -5.11 -16.88 29.20
N VAL A 189 -4.89 -15.57 29.30
CA VAL A 189 -3.70 -15.00 29.94
C VAL A 189 -4.08 -14.42 31.30
N PRO A 190 -3.64 -15.02 32.43
CA PRO A 190 -3.97 -14.47 33.75
C PRO A 190 -3.33 -13.09 33.94
N VAL A 191 -4.14 -12.07 34.25
CA VAL A 191 -3.67 -10.69 34.46
C VAL A 191 -2.68 -10.63 35.62
N GLU A 192 -2.88 -11.47 36.64
CA GLU A 192 -1.98 -11.57 37.78
C GLU A 192 -0.60 -12.15 37.40
N ALA A 193 -0.54 -13.05 36.41
CA ALA A 193 0.73 -13.55 35.90
C ALA A 193 1.51 -12.42 35.21
N LEU A 194 0.84 -11.58 34.41
CA LEU A 194 1.46 -10.39 33.80
C LEU A 194 1.96 -9.40 34.86
N ARG A 195 1.20 -9.20 35.95
CA ARG A 195 1.62 -8.37 37.08
C ARG A 195 2.85 -8.92 37.77
N SER A 196 2.91 -10.23 38.00
CA SER A 196 4.06 -10.90 38.64
C SER A 196 5.33 -10.77 37.80
N ILE A 197 5.23 -10.92 36.48
CA ILE A 197 6.35 -10.68 35.55
C ILE A 197 6.80 -9.22 35.63
N ALA A 198 5.86 -8.28 35.52
CA ALA A 198 6.15 -6.85 35.59
C ALA A 198 6.84 -6.48 36.92
N GLU A 199 6.35 -7.00 38.05
CA GLU A 199 6.93 -6.81 39.39
C GLU A 199 8.34 -7.38 39.53
N SER A 200 8.62 -8.52 38.89
CA SER A 200 9.93 -9.15 38.95
C SER A 200 10.95 -8.37 38.14
N LEU A 201 10.58 -7.94 36.93
CA LEU A 201 11.42 -7.07 36.10
C LEU A 201 11.65 -5.71 36.74
N ASP A 202 10.59 -5.06 37.23
CA ASP A 202 10.69 -3.77 37.90
C ASP A 202 11.61 -3.85 39.13
N ARG A 203 11.53 -4.91 39.94
CA ARG A 203 12.48 -5.14 41.04
C ARG A 203 13.92 -5.33 40.55
N ALA A 204 14.14 -6.10 39.49
CA ALA A 204 15.48 -6.37 38.95
C ALA A 204 16.16 -5.10 38.42
N PHE A 205 15.41 -4.23 37.73
CA PHE A 205 15.93 -2.98 37.19
C PHE A 205 15.85 -1.79 38.16
N GLY A 206 15.33 -1.97 39.38
CA GLY A 206 15.10 -0.88 40.32
C GLY A 206 14.09 0.17 39.83
N GLN A 207 13.10 -0.26 39.05
CA GLN A 207 12.07 0.56 38.43
C GLN A 207 10.69 0.20 39.01
N SER A 208 9.66 0.98 38.67
CA SER A 208 8.25 0.65 38.96
C SER A 208 7.33 0.88 37.76
N HIS A 209 7.91 1.17 36.60
CA HIS A 209 7.22 1.66 35.43
C HIS A 209 6.32 0.60 34.79
N ARG A 210 6.76 -0.67 34.70
CA ARG A 210 6.00 -1.73 34.01
C ARG A 210 4.74 -2.06 34.80
N ARG A 211 4.87 -2.27 36.12
CA ARG A 211 3.76 -2.57 37.02
C ARG A 211 2.75 -1.43 37.04
N GLN A 212 3.22 -0.17 37.16
CA GLN A 212 2.33 0.98 37.16
C GLN A 212 1.58 1.14 35.84
N SER A 213 2.26 0.93 34.71
CA SER A 213 1.65 1.00 33.37
C SER A 213 0.58 -0.08 33.19
N LEU A 214 0.87 -1.32 33.60
CA LEU A 214 -0.06 -2.45 33.53
C LEU A 214 -1.28 -2.23 34.43
N ASN A 215 -1.06 -1.82 35.68
CA ASN A 215 -2.15 -1.55 36.63
C ASN A 215 -3.05 -0.42 36.13
N ARG A 216 -2.46 0.66 35.61
CA ARG A 216 -3.21 1.75 34.99
C ARG A 216 -4.02 1.26 33.79
N LEU A 217 -3.43 0.45 32.92
CA LEU A 217 -4.14 -0.09 31.76
C LEU A 217 -5.37 -0.91 32.17
N PHE A 218 -5.19 -1.90 33.05
CA PHE A 218 -6.28 -2.79 33.49
C PHE A 218 -7.28 -2.13 34.43
N GLN A 219 -6.94 -1.00 35.06
CA GLN A 219 -7.89 -0.20 35.84
C GLN A 219 -8.96 0.46 34.95
N TYR A 220 -8.61 0.78 33.70
CA TYR A 220 -9.46 1.60 32.81
C TYR A 220 -9.88 0.88 31.52
N ILE A 221 -9.35 -0.32 31.26
CA ILE A 221 -9.74 -1.09 30.09
C ILE A 221 -11.21 -1.52 30.17
N ARG A 222 -11.93 -1.31 29.09
CA ARG A 222 -13.36 -1.59 28.94
C ARG A 222 -13.60 -2.45 27.72
N HIS A 223 -14.65 -3.26 27.75
CA HIS A 223 -15.21 -3.88 26.56
C HIS A 223 -15.89 -2.82 25.68
N ALA A 224 -16.18 -3.17 24.43
CA ALA A 224 -16.85 -2.28 23.48
C ALA A 224 -18.17 -1.70 23.97
N ASP A 225 -18.90 -2.43 24.82
CA ASP A 225 -20.16 -2.00 25.45
C ASP A 225 -19.98 -1.02 26.64
N GLY A 226 -18.73 -0.72 27.00
CA GLY A 226 -18.37 0.19 28.09
C GLY A 226 -18.23 -0.45 29.47
N SER A 227 -18.55 -1.73 29.62
CA SER A 227 -18.30 -2.48 30.85
C SER A 227 -16.79 -2.61 31.12
N LEU A 228 -16.39 -2.52 32.39
CA LEU A 228 -14.98 -2.71 32.78
C LEU A 228 -14.59 -4.17 32.61
N LEU A 229 -13.36 -4.42 32.14
CA LEU A 229 -12.79 -5.76 32.15
C LEU A 229 -12.47 -6.15 33.60
N THR A 230 -13.39 -6.87 34.24
CA THR A 230 -13.24 -7.37 35.62
C THR A 230 -12.75 -8.82 35.66
N GLU A 231 -12.60 -9.43 34.49
CA GLU A 231 -12.10 -10.78 34.31
C GLU A 231 -10.67 -10.91 34.84
N LYS A 232 -10.38 -12.04 35.48
CA LYS A 232 -9.02 -12.34 35.98
C LYS A 232 -8.05 -12.68 34.85
N ASP A 233 -8.60 -13.08 33.71
CA ASP A 233 -7.86 -13.53 32.54
C ASP A 233 -8.19 -12.65 31.34
N LEU A 234 -7.18 -12.31 30.56
CA LEU A 234 -7.33 -11.73 29.24
C LEU A 234 -7.50 -12.87 28.23
N VAL A 235 -8.74 -13.08 27.75
CA VAL A 235 -9.06 -14.11 26.77
C VAL A 235 -8.83 -13.59 25.35
N LEU A 236 -8.01 -14.29 24.57
CA LEU A 236 -7.71 -13.98 23.17
C LEU A 236 -8.12 -15.17 22.29
N ASN A 237 -9.01 -14.95 21.31
CA ASN A 237 -9.46 -16.02 20.40
C ASN A 237 -8.87 -15.83 19.00
N ALA A 238 -8.62 -16.94 18.32
CA ALA A 238 -8.17 -16.95 16.94
C ALA A 238 -9.30 -16.57 15.98
N GLY A 239 -8.96 -15.91 14.86
CA GLY A 239 -9.91 -15.47 13.84
C GLY A 239 -9.73 -14.00 13.47
N LEU A 240 -10.83 -13.24 13.38
CA LEU A 240 -10.78 -11.81 13.07
C LEU A 240 -9.89 -11.06 14.08
N ILE A 241 -9.21 -10.01 13.60
CA ILE A 241 -8.34 -9.20 14.46
C ILE A 241 -9.10 -8.68 15.68
N ARG A 242 -8.52 -8.82 16.86
CA ARG A 242 -8.98 -8.14 18.07
C ARG A 242 -8.26 -6.82 18.18
N VAL A 243 -8.95 -5.76 18.61
CA VAL A 243 -8.36 -4.42 18.65
C VAL A 243 -8.44 -3.86 20.07
N LEU A 244 -7.30 -3.45 20.61
CA LEU A 244 -7.20 -2.63 21.81
C LEU A 244 -6.95 -1.17 21.40
N SER A 245 -7.98 -0.34 21.52
CA SER A 245 -7.87 1.10 21.28
C SER A 245 -7.48 1.83 22.55
N ALA A 246 -6.23 2.31 22.66
CA ALA A 246 -5.76 3.04 23.83
C ALA A 246 -4.82 4.18 23.45
N CYS A 247 -4.94 5.32 24.11
CA CYS A 247 -4.13 6.51 23.87
C CYS A 247 -2.60 6.25 24.02
N THR A 248 -1.76 7.13 23.48
CA THR A 248 -0.30 7.03 23.65
C THR A 248 0.09 7.19 25.12
N GLY A 249 0.98 6.34 25.63
CA GLY A 249 1.39 6.36 27.04
C GLY A 249 0.47 5.58 28.00
N SER A 250 -0.57 4.91 27.49
CA SER A 250 -1.45 4.02 28.28
C SER A 250 -0.84 2.67 28.65
N GLY A 251 0.36 2.33 28.15
CA GLY A 251 1.02 1.05 28.43
C GLY A 251 0.87 -0.03 27.35
N LYS A 252 0.38 0.28 26.14
CA LYS A 252 0.25 -0.69 25.03
C LYS A 252 1.54 -1.48 24.74
N SER A 253 2.67 -0.78 24.60
CA SER A 253 3.97 -1.43 24.33
C SER A 253 4.45 -2.26 25.53
N VAL A 254 4.12 -1.86 26.76
CA VAL A 254 4.40 -2.65 27.97
C VAL A 254 3.57 -3.95 27.95
N LEU A 255 2.27 -3.86 27.66
CA LEU A 255 1.42 -5.04 27.52
C LEU A 255 1.95 -5.99 26.43
N ALA A 256 2.37 -5.47 25.28
CA ALA A 256 2.90 -6.28 24.20
C ALA A 256 4.14 -7.10 24.61
N LYS A 257 5.08 -6.49 25.34
CA LYS A 257 6.26 -7.18 25.85
C LYS A 257 5.92 -8.21 26.92
N LEU A 258 5.08 -7.85 27.89
CA LEU A 258 4.65 -8.76 28.96
C LEU A 258 3.90 -9.98 28.40
N LEU A 259 3.07 -9.80 27.35
CA LEU A 259 2.41 -10.92 26.66
C LEU A 259 3.42 -11.85 25.98
N ALA A 260 4.46 -11.30 25.36
CA ALA A 260 5.51 -12.09 24.73
C ALA A 260 6.36 -12.84 25.76
N GLU A 261 6.76 -12.17 26.85
CA GLU A 261 7.49 -12.79 27.98
C GLU A 261 6.67 -13.89 28.64
N TRP A 262 5.38 -13.65 28.91
CA TRP A 262 4.46 -14.66 29.41
C TRP A 262 4.34 -15.84 28.43
N GLY A 263 4.29 -15.54 27.12
CA GLY A 263 4.30 -16.56 26.08
C GLY A 263 5.52 -17.47 26.20
N VAL A 264 6.72 -16.90 26.29
CA VAL A 264 7.98 -17.65 26.47
C VAL A 264 7.93 -18.53 27.72
N LEU A 265 7.47 -17.98 28.86
CA LEU A 265 7.36 -18.71 30.12
C LEU A 265 6.39 -19.90 30.06
N ASN A 266 5.42 -19.88 29.14
CA ASN A 266 4.39 -20.92 28.99
C ASN A 266 4.54 -21.74 27.69
N GLY A 267 5.66 -21.61 26.97
CA GLY A 267 5.94 -22.39 25.75
C GLY A 267 5.22 -21.89 24.48
N TYR A 268 4.67 -20.67 24.51
CA TYR A 268 4.06 -20.04 23.34
C TYR A 268 5.05 -19.12 22.61
N VAL A 269 5.08 -19.25 21.28
CA VAL A 269 5.78 -18.32 20.39
C VAL A 269 4.91 -17.13 20.04
N THR A 270 5.49 -15.93 20.16
CA THR A 270 4.81 -14.65 19.89
C THR A 270 5.49 -13.91 18.74
N GLY A 271 4.69 -13.41 17.80
CA GLY A 271 5.11 -12.45 16.79
C GLY A 271 4.77 -11.02 17.22
N ILE A 272 5.69 -10.07 17.03
CA ILE A 272 5.47 -8.65 17.26
C ILE A 272 5.78 -7.89 15.97
N VAL A 273 4.83 -7.11 15.51
CA VAL A 273 4.89 -6.35 14.26
C VAL A 273 4.85 -4.86 14.61
N VAL A 274 5.94 -4.15 14.33
CA VAL A 274 6.11 -2.72 14.66
C VAL A 274 6.21 -1.87 13.39
N PRO A 275 6.05 -0.54 13.46
CA PRO A 275 6.04 0.29 12.24
C PRO A 275 7.39 0.36 11.50
N ARG A 276 8.52 0.30 12.23
CA ARG A 276 9.86 0.66 11.69
C ARG A 276 10.98 -0.26 12.18
N ASN A 277 12.12 -0.25 11.47
CA ASN A 277 13.31 -1.08 11.79
C ASN A 277 13.98 -0.69 13.12
N ASP A 278 14.00 0.59 13.46
CA ASP A 278 14.49 1.09 14.76
C ASP A 278 13.69 0.49 15.93
N SER A 279 12.38 0.38 15.76
CA SER A 279 11.46 -0.22 16.72
C SER A 279 11.69 -1.72 16.85
N VAL A 280 12.05 -2.41 15.75
CA VAL A 280 12.42 -3.83 15.79
C VAL A 280 13.63 -4.02 16.69
N LEU A 281 14.69 -3.22 16.50
CA LEU A 281 15.89 -3.25 17.33
C LEU A 281 15.57 -2.99 18.81
N ALA A 282 14.82 -1.92 19.10
CA ALA A 282 14.50 -1.53 20.46
C ALA A 282 13.69 -2.60 21.20
N PHE A 283 12.68 -3.20 20.53
CA PHE A 283 11.89 -4.29 21.11
C PHE A 283 12.74 -5.55 21.32
N THR A 284 13.54 -5.95 20.32
CA THR A 284 14.39 -7.13 20.42
C THR A 284 15.41 -7.01 21.56
N HIS A 285 16.08 -5.86 21.67
CA HIS A 285 17.02 -5.62 22.75
C HIS A 285 16.33 -5.67 24.12
N ALA A 286 15.23 -4.93 24.29
CA ALA A 286 14.49 -4.91 25.55
C ALA A 286 14.07 -6.32 25.98
N LEU A 287 13.48 -7.10 25.08
CA LEU A 287 13.02 -8.46 25.37
C LEU A 287 14.17 -9.42 25.70
N ARG A 288 15.32 -9.34 25.03
CA ARG A 288 16.48 -10.19 25.35
C ARG A 288 17.01 -9.89 26.76
N VAL A 289 17.11 -8.62 27.12
CA VAL A 289 17.54 -8.20 28.46
C VAL A 289 16.51 -8.62 29.51
N GLU A 290 15.22 -8.38 29.27
CA GLU A 290 14.14 -8.74 30.18
C GLU A 290 14.02 -10.27 30.38
N LEU A 291 14.11 -11.06 29.32
CA LEU A 291 14.09 -12.54 29.40
C LEU A 291 15.30 -13.13 30.11
N LYS A 292 16.48 -12.52 29.94
CA LYS A 292 17.69 -12.92 30.69
C LYS A 292 17.48 -12.73 32.20
N GLU A 293 16.90 -11.61 32.61
CA GLU A 293 16.57 -11.35 34.03
C GLU A 293 15.50 -12.30 34.56
N LEU A 294 14.57 -12.75 33.70
CA LEU A 294 13.59 -13.79 34.05
C LEU A 294 14.17 -15.22 34.04
N GLY A 295 15.49 -15.38 33.84
CA GLY A 295 16.17 -16.68 33.83
C GLY A 295 15.97 -17.49 32.54
N ARG A 296 15.50 -16.86 31.46
CA ARG A 296 15.25 -17.49 30.15
C ARG A 296 16.31 -17.12 29.12
N THR A 297 17.56 -17.48 29.41
CA THR A 297 18.69 -17.31 28.47
C THR A 297 18.62 -18.24 27.26
N ASP A 298 17.79 -19.28 27.34
CA ASP A 298 17.48 -20.23 26.26
C ASP A 298 16.52 -19.65 25.21
N ALA A 299 15.79 -18.58 25.54
CA ALA A 299 14.78 -18.02 24.66
C ALA A 299 15.41 -17.24 23.48
N VAL A 300 15.05 -17.63 22.27
CA VAL A 300 15.55 -16.99 21.04
C VAL A 300 14.61 -15.87 20.60
N VAL A 301 15.10 -14.63 20.60
CA VAL A 301 14.39 -13.46 20.08
C VAL A 301 15.00 -13.05 18.74
N VAL A 302 14.23 -13.11 17.66
CA VAL A 302 14.71 -12.88 16.28
C VAL A 302 14.20 -11.53 15.75
N PRO A 303 15.10 -10.58 15.40
CA PRO A 303 14.75 -9.34 14.70
C PRO A 303 14.65 -9.57 13.19
N LEU A 304 13.50 -10.02 12.72
CA LEU A 304 13.29 -10.34 11.32
C LEU A 304 13.10 -9.08 10.47
N ILE A 305 14.17 -8.66 9.79
CA ILE A 305 14.17 -7.60 8.77
C ILE A 305 14.64 -8.16 7.41
N SER A 306 14.52 -7.37 6.34
CA SER A 306 15.00 -7.79 5.02
C SER A 306 16.52 -8.02 5.02
N PRO A 307 17.02 -9.17 4.51
CA PRO A 307 18.45 -9.40 4.30
C PRO A 307 19.15 -8.30 3.49
N ASN A 308 18.40 -7.61 2.61
CA ASN A 308 18.93 -6.55 1.76
C ASN A 308 19.09 -5.21 2.51
N SER A 309 18.45 -5.05 3.65
CA SER A 309 18.50 -3.82 4.46
C SER A 309 19.43 -3.92 5.65
N MET A 310 19.86 -5.13 6.04
CA MET A 310 20.57 -5.31 7.32
C MET A 310 21.82 -4.44 7.47
N GLN A 311 22.71 -4.41 6.48
CA GLN A 311 23.93 -3.61 6.58
C GLN A 311 23.63 -2.10 6.71
N ALA A 312 22.68 -1.60 5.93
CA ALA A 312 22.27 -0.20 5.98
C ALA A 312 21.66 0.16 7.35
N GLU A 313 20.84 -0.73 7.91
CA GLU A 313 20.29 -0.54 9.26
C GLU A 313 21.35 -0.66 10.36
N ALA A 314 22.36 -1.52 10.19
CA ALA A 314 23.50 -1.64 11.10
C ALA A 314 24.26 -0.31 11.20
N GLU A 315 24.65 0.25 10.05
CA GLU A 315 25.38 1.51 9.95
C GLU A 315 24.57 2.69 10.48
N LYS A 316 23.27 2.70 10.17
CA LYS A 316 22.33 3.72 10.64
C LYS A 316 22.18 3.69 12.15
N ALA A 317 21.86 2.53 12.74
CA ALA A 317 21.66 2.38 14.16
C ALA A 317 22.96 2.66 14.94
N ALA A 318 24.09 2.15 14.47
CA ALA A 318 25.39 2.39 15.09
C ALA A 318 25.74 3.89 15.09
N ARG A 319 25.63 4.57 13.94
CA ARG A 319 25.87 6.02 13.85
C ARG A 319 24.97 6.80 14.81
N SER A 320 23.69 6.42 14.88
CA SER A 320 22.72 7.03 15.78
C SER A 320 23.16 6.95 17.24
N HIS A 321 23.59 5.77 17.68
CA HIS A 321 24.03 5.56 19.06
C HIS A 321 25.37 6.26 19.35
N LEU A 322 26.33 6.26 18.42
CA LEU A 322 27.61 6.98 18.56
C LEU A 322 27.42 8.49 18.76
N GLU A 323 26.52 9.11 17.98
CA GLU A 323 26.21 10.54 18.09
C GLU A 323 25.61 10.90 19.47
N GLU A 324 24.97 9.95 20.14
CA GLU A 324 24.40 10.10 21.47
C GLU A 324 25.36 9.66 22.61
N GLY A 325 26.60 9.28 22.27
CA GLY A 325 27.59 8.78 23.23
C GLY A 325 27.29 7.37 23.77
N ARG A 326 26.44 6.60 23.10
CA ARG A 326 25.99 5.25 23.46
C ARG A 326 26.81 4.18 22.73
N LEU A 327 28.09 4.04 23.10
CA LEU A 327 29.04 3.16 22.40
C LEU A 327 28.61 1.69 22.43
N ASP A 328 28.17 1.19 23.58
CA ASP A 328 27.81 -0.22 23.74
C ASP A 328 26.61 -0.61 22.87
N GLU A 329 25.59 0.26 22.78
CA GLU A 329 24.43 0.05 21.91
C GLU A 329 24.80 0.15 20.43
N ALA A 330 25.76 1.01 20.07
CA ALA A 330 26.28 1.08 18.71
C ALA A 330 26.96 -0.23 18.30
N ASP A 331 27.83 -0.76 19.15
CA ASP A 331 28.54 -2.02 18.91
C ASP A 331 27.58 -3.21 18.85
N GLN A 332 26.55 -3.23 19.70
CA GLN A 332 25.50 -4.25 19.67
C GLN A 332 24.69 -4.20 18.38
N ALA A 333 24.22 -3.01 17.96
CA ALA A 333 23.46 -2.85 16.73
C ALA A 333 24.29 -3.26 15.50
N PHE A 334 25.56 -2.89 15.48
CA PHE A 334 26.48 -3.28 14.41
C PHE A 334 26.71 -4.79 14.42
N SER A 335 26.93 -5.41 15.58
CA SER A 335 27.12 -6.87 15.70
C SER A 335 25.87 -7.65 15.29
N GLU A 336 24.67 -7.15 15.60
CA GLU A 336 23.39 -7.80 15.29
C GLU A 336 23.02 -7.70 13.81
N PHE A 337 23.42 -6.62 13.10
CA PHE A 337 22.97 -6.36 11.74
C PHE A 337 24.07 -6.41 10.67
N ALA A 338 25.30 -6.05 10.98
CA ALA A 338 26.39 -6.06 10.00
C ALA A 338 26.76 -7.48 9.56
N TYR A 339 27.31 -7.60 8.36
CA TYR A 339 27.85 -8.87 7.87
C TYR A 339 28.93 -8.63 6.80
N GLY A 340 29.80 -9.61 6.61
CA GLY A 340 30.74 -9.66 5.47
C GLY A 340 30.30 -10.67 4.43
N CYS A 341 30.47 -10.34 3.14
CA CYS A 341 30.18 -11.28 2.05
C CYS A 341 31.42 -12.12 1.71
N GLY A 342 31.39 -13.42 2.02
CA GLY A 342 32.50 -14.33 1.70
C GLY A 342 32.83 -14.46 0.22
N MET A 343 31.88 -14.17 -0.67
CA MET A 343 32.10 -14.21 -2.13
C MET A 343 33.10 -13.15 -2.58
N GLN A 344 33.13 -11.96 -1.96
CA GLN A 344 34.05 -10.89 -2.35
C GLN A 344 35.51 -11.36 -2.27
N ALA A 345 35.85 -12.14 -1.23
CA ALA A 345 37.20 -12.69 -1.05
C ALA A 345 37.57 -13.79 -2.06
N ARG A 346 36.61 -14.34 -2.81
CA ARG A 346 36.82 -15.43 -3.78
C ARG A 346 36.68 -14.98 -5.23
N SER A 347 36.47 -13.69 -5.47
CA SER A 347 36.48 -13.15 -6.83
C SER A 347 37.86 -13.36 -7.45
N THR A 348 37.89 -13.73 -8.73
CA THR A 348 39.13 -13.81 -9.51
C THR A 348 39.76 -12.45 -9.79
N ASN A 349 38.98 -11.37 -9.69
CA ASN A 349 39.44 -9.99 -9.85
C ASN A 349 38.80 -9.11 -8.75
N THR A 350 39.62 -8.39 -8.00
CA THR A 350 39.15 -7.49 -6.93
C THR A 350 38.36 -6.30 -7.49
N GLN A 351 38.75 -5.78 -8.65
CA GLN A 351 38.02 -4.69 -9.31
C GLN A 351 36.57 -5.06 -9.66
N ASP A 352 36.28 -6.36 -9.81
CA ASP A 352 34.93 -6.85 -10.12
C ASP A 352 33.99 -6.81 -8.89
N VAL A 353 34.55 -6.68 -7.69
CA VAL A 353 33.82 -6.72 -6.42
C VAL A 353 34.01 -5.48 -5.54
N ASP A 354 34.98 -4.62 -5.85
CA ASP A 354 35.29 -3.40 -5.08
C ASP A 354 34.11 -2.42 -4.99
N LEU A 355 33.23 -2.42 -5.99
CA LEU A 355 32.06 -1.55 -6.00
C LEU A 355 30.80 -2.24 -5.44
N TRP A 356 30.89 -3.49 -4.97
CA TRP A 356 29.72 -4.21 -4.46
C TRP A 356 29.12 -3.49 -3.26
N GLN A 357 27.82 -3.18 -3.37
CA GLN A 357 27.06 -2.60 -2.27
C GLN A 357 26.41 -3.72 -1.45
N PRO A 358 26.64 -3.77 -0.13
CA PRO A 358 25.95 -4.70 0.76
C PRO A 358 24.44 -4.68 0.56
N GLY A 359 23.82 -5.85 0.61
CA GLY A 359 22.39 -6.03 0.38
C GLY A 359 22.01 -6.21 -1.09
N ARG A 360 22.89 -5.88 -2.05
CA ARG A 360 22.66 -6.08 -3.49
C ARG A 360 23.29 -7.36 -4.05
N GLU A 361 23.85 -8.21 -3.19
CA GLU A 361 24.46 -9.48 -3.58
C GLU A 361 23.43 -10.45 -4.14
N ARG A 362 23.78 -11.08 -5.27
CA ARG A 362 22.92 -12.00 -6.02
C ARG A 362 23.09 -13.44 -5.53
N CYS A 363 22.84 -13.68 -4.23
CA CYS A 363 23.14 -14.96 -3.56
C CYS A 363 22.56 -16.23 -4.20
N SER A 364 21.60 -16.12 -5.12
CA SER A 364 20.94 -17.27 -5.75
C SER A 364 21.14 -17.35 -7.27
N ASP A 365 21.82 -16.39 -7.90
CA ASP A 365 21.86 -16.25 -9.38
C ASP A 365 23.24 -16.55 -9.99
N PHE A 366 24.02 -17.46 -9.39
CA PHE A 366 25.30 -17.90 -9.96
C PHE A 366 25.06 -18.71 -11.22
N VAL A 367 25.83 -18.47 -12.27
CA VAL A 367 25.76 -19.25 -13.52
C VAL A 367 27.02 -20.11 -13.61
N GLY A 368 26.83 -21.43 -13.64
CA GLY A 368 27.88 -22.44 -13.80
C GLY A 368 27.58 -23.40 -14.94
N ILE A 369 28.52 -24.29 -15.22
CA ILE A 369 28.34 -25.40 -16.18
C ILE A 369 28.16 -26.67 -15.34
N ASP A 370 27.08 -27.41 -15.61
CA ASP A 370 26.84 -28.70 -14.98
C ASP A 370 27.87 -29.72 -15.52
N ALA A 371 28.59 -30.39 -14.63
CA ALA A 371 29.69 -31.28 -15.01
C ALA A 371 29.22 -32.53 -15.76
N ASP A 372 27.99 -32.98 -15.51
CA ASP A 372 27.44 -34.21 -16.08
C ASP A 372 26.78 -33.96 -17.43
N THR A 373 26.07 -32.84 -17.58
CA THR A 373 25.32 -32.52 -18.80
C THR A 373 26.04 -31.54 -19.74
N GLY A 374 27.04 -30.81 -19.24
CA GLY A 374 27.68 -29.71 -19.95
C GLY A 374 26.77 -28.48 -20.16
N GLU A 375 25.56 -28.48 -19.58
CA GLU A 375 24.60 -27.40 -19.75
C GLU A 375 24.82 -26.26 -18.75
N VAL A 376 24.42 -25.05 -19.14
CA VAL A 376 24.48 -23.87 -18.28
C VAL A 376 23.37 -23.94 -17.23
N ARG A 377 23.73 -23.95 -15.95
CA ARG A 377 22.78 -24.06 -14.83
C ARG A 377 22.95 -22.91 -13.83
N ARG A 378 21.87 -22.62 -13.08
CA ARG A 378 21.88 -21.65 -11.97
C ARG A 378 22.13 -22.31 -10.63
N HIS A 379 23.01 -21.69 -9.84
CA HIS A 379 23.43 -22.15 -8.52
C HIS A 379 23.20 -21.09 -7.43
N ARG A 380 23.14 -21.54 -6.18
CA ARG A 380 23.14 -20.69 -4.97
C ARG A 380 24.54 -20.57 -4.38
N CYS A 381 24.74 -19.49 -3.64
CA CYS A 381 25.94 -19.26 -2.83
C CYS A 381 26.19 -20.45 -1.90
N PRO A 382 27.42 -21.01 -1.88
CA PRO A 382 27.73 -22.17 -1.03
C PRO A 382 27.62 -21.87 0.47
N TRP A 383 27.79 -20.61 0.88
CA TRP A 383 27.72 -20.20 2.30
C TRP A 383 26.32 -19.77 2.75
N TYR A 384 25.29 -19.86 1.92
CA TYR A 384 23.99 -19.24 2.26
C TYR A 384 23.42 -19.72 3.61
N ALA A 385 23.70 -20.98 4.00
CA ALA A 385 23.16 -21.62 5.20
C ALA A 385 23.83 -21.17 6.52
N HIS A 386 24.94 -20.44 6.45
CA HIS A 386 25.61 -19.84 7.63
C HIS A 386 26.08 -18.41 7.35
N CYS A 387 25.55 -17.80 6.29
CA CYS A 387 25.88 -16.43 5.92
C CYS A 387 25.24 -15.46 6.91
N GLY A 388 26.03 -14.53 7.45
CA GLY A 388 25.54 -13.47 8.33
C GLY A 388 24.36 -12.70 7.72
N LYS A 389 24.33 -12.51 6.39
CA LYS A 389 23.22 -11.88 5.66
C LYS A 389 21.85 -12.53 5.92
N HIS A 390 21.81 -13.84 6.13
CA HIS A 390 20.57 -14.62 6.25
C HIS A 390 20.29 -15.10 7.68
N ARG A 391 21.13 -14.73 8.66
CA ARG A 391 21.08 -15.28 10.04
C ARG A 391 19.70 -15.19 10.70
N HIS A 392 18.95 -14.10 10.49
CA HIS A 392 17.62 -13.96 11.10
C HIS A 392 16.61 -14.92 10.50
N GLN A 393 16.71 -15.21 9.20
CA GLN A 393 15.82 -16.18 8.55
C GLN A 393 16.18 -17.62 8.93
N LEU A 394 17.48 -17.88 9.13
CA LEU A 394 17.97 -19.19 9.58
C LEU A 394 17.58 -19.50 11.03
N ALA A 395 17.47 -18.49 11.90
CA ALA A 395 17.09 -18.64 13.31
C ALA A 395 15.57 -18.73 13.56
N LEU A 396 14.73 -18.75 12.52
CA LEU A 396 13.27 -18.72 12.69
C LEU A 396 12.67 -20.01 13.27
N ASP A 397 13.30 -21.16 13.01
CA ASP A 397 12.83 -22.47 13.46
C ASP A 397 12.85 -22.62 15.00
N SER A 398 13.81 -21.96 15.65
CA SER A 398 14.06 -21.98 17.09
C SER A 398 13.51 -20.74 17.81
N ALA A 399 12.88 -19.81 17.07
CA ALA A 399 12.40 -18.56 17.62
C ALA A 399 11.32 -18.75 18.69
N SER A 400 11.52 -18.11 19.85
CA SER A 400 10.51 -17.96 20.90
C SER A 400 9.73 -16.65 20.74
N ILE A 401 10.39 -15.61 20.24
CA ILE A 401 9.77 -14.34 19.86
C ILE A 401 10.31 -13.90 18.49
N ILE A 402 9.43 -13.49 17.59
CA ILE A 402 9.80 -12.93 16.29
C ILE A 402 9.35 -11.46 16.26
N VAL A 403 10.28 -10.54 16.06
CA VAL A 403 9.98 -9.11 15.93
C VAL A 403 10.24 -8.69 14.49
N THR A 404 9.24 -8.14 13.81
CA THR A 404 9.35 -7.67 12.41
C THR A 404 8.67 -6.32 12.25
N ASN A 405 8.84 -5.68 11.09
CA ASN A 405 8.14 -4.45 10.77
C ASN A 405 6.91 -4.69 9.87
N HIS A 406 6.02 -3.69 9.78
CA HIS A 406 4.79 -3.72 8.95
C HIS A 406 5.08 -4.11 7.50
N ILE A 407 6.06 -3.45 6.85
CA ILE A 407 6.39 -3.68 5.43
C ILE A 407 6.90 -5.10 5.19
N ASN A 408 7.75 -5.61 6.08
CA ASN A 408 8.35 -6.92 5.97
C ASN A 408 7.32 -8.02 6.21
N LEU A 409 6.35 -7.83 7.12
CA LEU A 409 5.22 -8.75 7.22
C LEU A 409 4.44 -8.82 5.90
N MET A 410 4.04 -7.67 5.35
CA MET A 410 3.15 -7.63 4.18
C MET A 410 3.82 -8.04 2.86
N SER A 411 5.12 -7.78 2.70
CA SER A 411 5.80 -7.93 1.39
C SER A 411 7.14 -8.68 1.44
N GLY A 412 7.60 -9.03 2.65
CA GLY A 412 8.85 -9.74 2.84
C GLY A 412 8.80 -11.18 2.34
N ARG A 413 9.97 -11.71 1.98
CA ARG A 413 10.14 -13.12 1.57
C ARG A 413 11.36 -13.73 2.24
N LEU A 414 11.29 -15.04 2.49
CA LEU A 414 12.45 -15.82 2.85
C LEU A 414 13.33 -16.01 1.61
N HIS A 415 14.61 -15.69 1.77
CA HIS A 415 15.65 -15.87 0.75
C HIS A 415 16.38 -17.21 0.94
N VAL A 416 16.13 -17.88 2.06
CA VAL A 416 16.60 -19.24 2.36
C VAL A 416 15.46 -20.23 2.11
N PRO A 417 15.75 -21.44 1.59
CA PRO A 417 14.77 -22.50 1.52
C PRO A 417 14.49 -23.02 2.93
N VAL A 418 13.25 -23.41 3.17
CA VAL A 418 12.80 -23.96 4.46
C VAL A 418 12.06 -25.28 4.22
N LEU A 419 12.05 -26.13 5.23
CA LEU A 419 11.17 -27.29 5.28
C LEU A 419 9.86 -26.89 5.97
N ALA A 420 8.75 -27.32 5.40
CA ALA A 420 7.44 -27.16 6.00
C ALA A 420 6.64 -28.44 5.76
N GLU A 421 6.30 -29.14 6.84
CA GLU A 421 5.56 -30.41 6.78
C GLU A 421 6.26 -31.46 5.89
N GLY A 422 7.60 -31.50 5.94
CA GLY A 422 8.42 -32.40 5.14
C GLY A 422 8.60 -32.00 3.67
N LYS A 423 7.99 -30.89 3.23
CA LYS A 423 8.09 -30.37 1.86
C LYS A 423 9.07 -29.19 1.79
N LEU A 424 9.89 -29.15 0.73
CA LEU A 424 10.83 -28.06 0.48
C LEU A 424 10.08 -26.81 -0.03
N ARG A 425 10.26 -25.68 0.64
CA ARG A 425 9.69 -24.38 0.25
C ARG A 425 10.80 -23.38 -0.07
N ASN A 426 10.88 -22.99 -1.34
CA ASN A 426 11.96 -22.12 -1.84
C ASN A 426 11.64 -20.61 -1.76
N HIS A 427 10.37 -20.22 -1.66
CA HIS A 427 9.92 -18.83 -1.76
C HIS A 427 8.76 -18.54 -0.80
N MET A 428 8.89 -18.94 0.47
CA MET A 428 7.88 -18.64 1.49
C MET A 428 7.84 -17.13 1.79
N SER A 429 6.64 -16.55 1.92
CA SER A 429 6.50 -15.16 2.36
C SER A 429 6.79 -15.04 3.86
N VAL A 430 7.21 -13.86 4.30
CA VAL A 430 7.38 -13.58 5.73
C VAL A 430 6.03 -13.68 6.46
N GLU A 431 4.94 -13.27 5.82
CA GLU A 431 3.58 -13.48 6.31
C GLU A 431 3.27 -14.95 6.59
N GLU A 432 3.49 -15.84 5.62
CA GLU A 432 3.25 -17.27 5.80
C GLU A 432 4.14 -17.83 6.92
N ALA A 433 5.42 -17.45 6.96
CA ALA A 433 6.34 -17.90 8.00
C ALA A 433 5.87 -17.48 9.41
N LEU A 434 5.49 -16.21 9.60
CA LEU A 434 4.99 -15.72 10.89
C LEU A 434 3.67 -16.40 11.29
N LEU A 435 2.73 -16.54 10.36
CA LEU A 435 1.47 -17.23 10.62
C LEU A 435 1.71 -18.72 10.89
N ARG A 436 2.70 -19.38 10.29
CA ARG A 436 3.03 -20.78 10.64
C ARG A 436 3.62 -20.92 12.04
N LEU A 437 4.59 -20.07 12.38
CA LEU A 437 5.44 -20.21 13.57
C LEU A 437 4.83 -19.69 14.87
N THR A 438 3.95 -18.68 14.79
CA THR A 438 3.44 -17.96 15.97
C THR A 438 2.06 -18.46 16.42
N HIS A 439 1.78 -18.40 17.73
CA HIS A 439 0.43 -18.62 18.27
C HIS A 439 -0.33 -17.30 18.39
N LEU A 440 0.40 -16.24 18.77
CA LEU A 440 -0.10 -14.89 19.00
C LEU A 440 0.70 -13.91 18.15
N LEU A 441 0.01 -13.11 17.35
CA LEU A 441 0.58 -12.01 16.57
C LEU A 441 0.09 -10.66 17.12
N LEU A 442 1.02 -9.85 17.58
CA LEU A 442 0.78 -8.50 18.11
C LEU A 442 1.15 -7.48 17.05
N ILE A 443 0.21 -6.63 16.63
CA ILE A 443 0.45 -5.58 15.64
C ILE A 443 0.36 -4.23 16.35
N ASP A 444 1.50 -3.60 16.57
CA ASP A 444 1.56 -2.24 17.09
C ASP A 444 1.24 -1.22 15.99
N GLU A 445 0.55 -0.14 16.35
CA GLU A 445 -0.06 0.82 15.44
C GLU A 445 -0.83 0.15 14.28
N ALA A 446 -1.81 -0.72 14.62
CA ALA A 446 -2.57 -1.50 13.63
C ALA A 446 -3.31 -0.65 12.57
N ASP A 447 -3.64 0.59 12.87
CA ASP A 447 -4.16 1.56 11.90
C ASP A 447 -3.10 1.98 10.88
N ALA A 448 -1.84 2.18 11.30
CA ALA A 448 -0.72 2.46 10.39
C ALA A 448 -0.33 1.23 9.55
N PHE A 449 -0.52 0.03 10.09
CA PHE A 449 -0.36 -1.22 9.33
C PHE A 449 -1.33 -1.25 8.13
N GLN A 450 -2.60 -0.92 8.34
CA GLN A 450 -3.59 -0.81 7.25
C GLN A 450 -3.23 0.29 6.25
N ALA A 451 -2.84 1.48 6.73
CA ALA A 451 -2.42 2.59 5.87
C ALA A 451 -1.19 2.24 5.00
N THR A 452 -0.25 1.48 5.55
CA THR A 452 0.90 0.92 4.81
C THR A 452 0.41 -0.03 3.70
N GLY A 453 -0.63 -0.80 3.97
CA GLY A 453 -1.32 -1.61 2.96
C GLY A 453 -1.81 -0.80 1.77
N PHE A 454 -2.51 0.31 2.00
CA PHE A 454 -2.97 1.19 0.92
C PHE A 454 -1.82 1.75 0.08
N ALA A 455 -0.70 2.13 0.70
CA ALA A 455 0.49 2.58 -0.02
C ALA A 455 1.12 1.48 -0.90
N LYS A 456 0.93 0.21 -0.55
CA LYS A 456 1.38 -0.97 -1.34
C LYS A 456 0.35 -1.42 -2.38
N SER A 457 -0.92 -1.11 -2.15
CA SER A 457 -2.06 -1.44 -3.00
C SER A 457 -2.25 -0.49 -4.19
N ALA A 458 -1.61 0.67 -4.16
CA ALA A 458 -1.80 1.69 -5.17
C ALA A 458 -0.45 2.20 -5.69
N HIS A 459 -0.22 2.06 -6.99
CA HIS A 459 1.06 2.39 -7.61
C HIS A 459 0.93 3.58 -8.55
N HIS A 460 2.04 4.33 -8.68
CA HIS A 460 2.17 5.46 -9.59
C HIS A 460 3.55 5.44 -10.25
N VAL A 461 3.60 5.37 -11.58
CA VAL A 461 4.87 5.37 -12.33
C VAL A 461 4.82 6.38 -13.46
N THR A 462 5.71 7.36 -13.43
CA THR A 462 5.84 8.37 -14.49
C THR A 462 6.37 7.73 -15.78
N LEU A 463 5.57 7.80 -16.84
CA LEU A 463 5.92 7.26 -18.16
C LEU A 463 6.68 8.29 -19.02
N ALA A 464 6.30 9.57 -18.96
CA ALA A 464 6.96 10.65 -19.67
C ALA A 464 6.70 12.02 -19.00
N ARG A 465 7.65 12.96 -19.15
CA ARG A 465 7.55 14.36 -18.68
C ARG A 465 8.04 15.32 -19.75
N TYR A 466 7.39 16.47 -19.88
CA TYR A 466 7.76 17.48 -20.87
C TYR A 466 9.02 18.24 -20.46
N GLY A 467 10.13 18.07 -21.21
CA GLY A 467 11.36 18.86 -21.03
C GLY A 467 12.10 18.62 -19.70
N SER A 468 11.82 17.52 -19.00
CA SER A 468 12.50 17.14 -17.76
C SER A 468 13.89 16.56 -18.02
N ARG A 469 14.84 16.86 -17.13
CA ARG A 469 16.16 16.18 -17.09
C ARG A 469 16.15 14.89 -16.28
N GLN A 470 15.11 14.67 -15.47
CA GLN A 470 14.92 13.41 -14.76
C GLN A 470 14.38 12.35 -15.72
N PRO A 471 15.02 11.17 -15.84
CA PRO A 471 14.57 10.10 -16.72
C PRO A 471 13.22 9.55 -16.22
N SER A 472 12.31 9.25 -17.16
CA SER A 472 11.07 8.53 -16.86
C SER A 472 11.31 7.01 -16.79
N ALA A 473 10.33 6.25 -16.29
CA ALA A 473 10.47 4.79 -16.18
C ALA A 473 10.67 4.10 -17.55
N LEU A 474 10.00 4.59 -18.61
CA LEU A 474 10.17 4.06 -19.96
C LEU A 474 11.52 4.45 -20.57
N GLN A 475 12.03 5.64 -20.24
CA GLN A 475 13.36 6.05 -20.65
C GLN A 475 14.43 5.19 -19.98
N GLU A 476 14.35 5.02 -18.65
CA GLU A 476 15.28 4.16 -17.91
C GLU A 476 15.22 2.71 -18.41
N LEU A 477 14.02 2.19 -18.71
CA LEU A 477 13.85 0.86 -19.28
C LEU A 477 14.53 0.72 -20.65
N HIS A 478 14.33 1.71 -21.54
CA HIS A 478 14.93 1.70 -22.87
C HIS A 478 16.47 1.82 -22.79
N ASP A 479 16.99 2.68 -21.92
CA ASP A 479 18.43 2.89 -21.73
C ASP A 479 19.07 1.61 -21.19
N GLN A 480 18.49 0.99 -20.16
CA GLN A 480 18.96 -0.29 -19.61
C GLN A 480 18.89 -1.41 -20.64
N PHE A 481 17.82 -1.47 -21.45
CA PHE A 481 17.68 -2.47 -22.51
C PHE A 481 18.76 -2.29 -23.58
N SER A 482 19.00 -1.06 -24.02
CA SER A 482 19.99 -0.75 -25.06
C SER A 482 21.41 -1.11 -24.66
N VAL A 483 21.78 -0.86 -23.39
CA VAL A 483 23.08 -1.29 -22.82
C VAL A 483 23.22 -2.82 -22.79
N ARG A 484 22.11 -3.57 -22.77
CA ARG A 484 22.07 -5.03 -22.69
C ARG A 484 21.85 -5.72 -24.03
N ALA A 485 21.63 -4.97 -25.10
CA ALA A 485 21.48 -5.52 -26.44
C ALA A 485 22.71 -6.36 -26.81
N GLY A 486 22.49 -7.59 -27.27
CA GLY A 486 23.52 -8.60 -27.53
C GLY A 486 23.78 -9.59 -26.37
N ALA A 487 23.25 -9.33 -25.17
CA ALA A 487 23.35 -10.25 -24.03
C ALA A 487 22.04 -10.98 -23.71
N LEU A 488 20.93 -10.62 -24.37
CA LEU A 488 19.65 -11.30 -24.26
C LEU A 488 19.52 -12.35 -25.37
N MET A 489 18.55 -13.26 -25.23
CA MET A 489 18.18 -14.16 -26.34
C MET A 489 17.69 -13.32 -27.52
N TYR A 490 18.17 -13.61 -28.72
CA TYR A 490 17.86 -12.85 -29.93
C TYR A 490 16.34 -12.72 -30.19
N GLU A 491 15.57 -13.77 -29.92
CA GLU A 491 14.11 -13.75 -30.04
C GLU A 491 13.49 -12.72 -29.08
N LEU A 492 13.95 -12.71 -27.83
CA LEU A 492 13.49 -11.76 -26.82
C LEU A 492 13.80 -10.32 -27.26
N GLU A 493 15.00 -10.09 -27.80
CA GLU A 493 15.38 -8.76 -28.30
C GLU A 493 14.51 -8.30 -29.47
N ARG A 494 14.34 -9.19 -30.45
CA ARG A 494 13.59 -8.93 -31.67
C ARG A 494 12.14 -8.54 -31.39
N TYR A 495 11.50 -9.16 -30.39
CA TYR A 495 10.10 -8.91 -30.09
C TYR A 495 9.88 -7.81 -29.04
N ILE A 496 10.73 -7.67 -28.04
CA ILE A 496 10.51 -6.72 -26.93
C ILE A 496 11.05 -5.33 -27.26
N HIS A 497 12.21 -5.22 -27.91
CA HIS A 497 12.82 -3.92 -28.16
C HIS A 497 11.88 -2.95 -28.90
N PRO A 498 11.19 -3.35 -29.98
CA PRO A 498 10.25 -2.47 -30.67
C PRO A 498 9.10 -2.03 -29.76
N LYS A 499 8.66 -2.89 -28.83
CA LYS A 499 7.55 -2.62 -27.91
C LYS A 499 7.91 -1.58 -26.86
N ILE A 500 9.12 -1.66 -26.30
CA ILE A 500 9.66 -0.66 -25.37
C ILE A 500 9.79 0.70 -26.07
N THR A 501 10.40 0.70 -27.26
CA THR A 501 10.59 1.92 -28.06
C THR A 501 9.26 2.56 -28.43
N GLN A 502 8.27 1.76 -28.86
CA GLN A 502 6.94 2.23 -29.17
C GLN A 502 6.22 2.82 -27.94
N ALA A 503 6.29 2.14 -26.78
CA ALA A 503 5.67 2.65 -25.55
C ALA A 503 6.26 3.99 -25.12
N ARG A 504 7.59 4.12 -25.20
CA ARG A 504 8.31 5.37 -24.92
C ARG A 504 7.89 6.48 -25.86
N PHE A 505 7.96 6.25 -27.17
CA PHE A 505 7.57 7.21 -28.20
C PHE A 505 6.14 7.72 -27.99
N LEU A 506 5.18 6.81 -27.84
CA LEU A 506 3.77 7.18 -27.65
C LEU A 506 3.56 8.01 -26.39
N SER A 507 4.26 7.70 -25.30
CA SER A 507 4.15 8.43 -24.04
C SER A 507 4.76 9.84 -24.14
N GLU A 508 5.94 9.97 -24.76
CA GLU A 508 6.60 11.26 -24.99
C GLU A 508 5.81 12.15 -25.97
N SER A 509 5.31 11.56 -27.06
CA SER A 509 4.46 12.23 -28.04
C SER A 509 3.14 12.69 -27.41
N TYR A 510 2.49 11.84 -26.60
CA TYR A 510 1.28 12.22 -25.87
C TYR A 510 1.53 13.45 -24.99
N VAL A 511 2.59 13.42 -24.17
CA VAL A 511 2.94 14.51 -23.27
C VAL A 511 3.30 15.79 -24.03
N SER A 512 4.04 15.68 -25.12
CA SER A 512 4.38 16.81 -25.99
C SER A 512 3.13 17.46 -26.60
N ASN A 513 2.24 16.66 -27.17
CA ASN A 513 1.00 17.15 -27.76
C ASN A 513 0.04 17.72 -26.70
N ALA A 514 -0.05 17.11 -25.52
CA ALA A 514 -0.81 17.64 -24.39
C ALA A 514 -0.25 18.98 -23.91
N ALA A 515 1.07 19.10 -23.73
CA ALA A 515 1.74 20.34 -23.30
C ALA A 515 1.49 21.52 -24.26
N ASN A 516 1.30 21.22 -25.56
CA ASN A 516 1.00 22.21 -26.60
C ASN A 516 -0.51 22.33 -26.91
N GLY A 517 -1.39 21.72 -26.10
CA GLY A 517 -2.85 21.84 -26.25
C GLY A 517 -3.44 21.12 -27.47
N ARG A 518 -2.71 20.19 -28.09
CA ARG A 518 -3.15 19.44 -29.28
C ARG A 518 -3.90 18.14 -28.97
N ILE A 519 -3.81 17.66 -27.73
CA ILE A 519 -4.65 16.57 -27.23
C ILE A 519 -5.48 17.15 -26.09
N ALA A 520 -6.79 17.20 -26.29
CA ALA A 520 -7.67 17.78 -25.29
C ALA A 520 -7.69 16.94 -24.00
N GLN A 521 -7.67 17.66 -22.88
CA GLN A 521 -7.73 17.09 -21.55
C GLN A 521 -9.14 17.08 -20.97
N ARG A 522 -10.17 17.53 -21.73
CA ARG A 522 -11.59 17.54 -21.34
C ARG A 522 -12.31 16.22 -21.63
N GLY A 523 -13.49 16.05 -21.05
CA GLY A 523 -14.45 14.97 -21.36
C GLY A 523 -15.87 15.53 -21.55
N PRO A 524 -16.86 14.67 -21.85
CA PRO A 524 -18.26 15.07 -21.96
C PRO A 524 -18.73 15.79 -20.69
N ASN A 525 -19.49 16.87 -20.85
CA ASN A 525 -20.01 17.77 -19.80
C ASN A 525 -18.99 18.74 -19.15
N GLU A 526 -17.74 18.81 -19.64
CA GLU A 526 -16.72 19.74 -19.15
C GLU A 526 -16.52 20.91 -20.14
N ARG A 527 -17.46 21.86 -20.15
CA ARG A 527 -17.55 22.91 -21.18
C ARG A 527 -16.52 24.06 -21.05
N ASN A 528 -15.91 24.25 -19.87
CA ASN A 528 -14.98 25.37 -19.61
C ASN A 528 -13.50 24.95 -19.64
N ARG A 529 -12.73 25.41 -20.64
CA ARG A 529 -11.27 25.20 -20.74
C ARG A 529 -10.47 25.77 -19.56
N GLN A 530 -10.95 26.84 -18.91
CA GLN A 530 -10.26 27.51 -17.80
C GLN A 530 -10.41 26.81 -16.42
N GLN A 531 -11.32 25.84 -16.31
CA GLN A 531 -11.59 25.11 -15.05
C GLN A 531 -10.94 23.72 -15.02
N LEU A 532 -10.08 23.39 -15.98
CA LEU A 532 -9.43 22.08 -16.07
C LEU A 532 -8.47 21.90 -14.88
N ALA A 533 -8.67 20.82 -14.12
CA ALA A 533 -7.78 20.46 -13.02
C ALA A 533 -6.36 20.21 -13.54
N ARG A 534 -5.34 20.67 -12.79
CA ARG A 534 -3.91 20.56 -13.16
C ARG A 534 -3.43 19.10 -13.28
N ARG A 535 -4.12 18.17 -12.63
CA ARG A 535 -3.84 16.73 -12.62
C ARG A 535 -5.17 15.97 -12.75
N ARG A 536 -5.21 14.96 -13.62
CA ARG A 536 -6.41 14.19 -13.94
C ARG A 536 -6.09 12.71 -14.10
N LEU A 537 -6.85 11.84 -13.44
CA LEU A 537 -6.86 10.41 -13.74
C LEU A 537 -7.80 10.16 -14.94
N ILE A 538 -7.23 9.57 -15.99
CA ILE A 538 -7.84 9.25 -17.28
C ILE A 538 -7.92 7.73 -17.38
N ILE A 539 -9.13 7.20 -17.44
CA ILE A 539 -9.35 5.80 -17.78
C ILE A 539 -9.60 5.74 -19.29
N PRO A 540 -8.78 5.00 -20.07
CA PRO A 540 -8.88 5.00 -21.53
C PRO A 540 -10.29 4.70 -22.02
N ARG A 541 -10.94 3.71 -21.42
CA ARG A 541 -12.25 3.18 -21.83
C ARG A 541 -13.46 3.93 -21.27
N ARG A 542 -13.24 4.98 -20.48
CA ARG A 542 -14.31 5.67 -19.73
C ARG A 542 -15.45 6.16 -20.63
N TRP A 543 -15.07 6.72 -21.77
CA TRP A 543 -15.99 7.36 -22.70
C TRP A 543 -16.37 6.46 -23.88
N ASP A 544 -16.02 5.17 -23.83
CA ASP A 544 -16.34 4.21 -24.91
C ASP A 544 -17.84 4.21 -25.19
N ALA A 545 -18.70 4.17 -24.16
CA ALA A 545 -20.15 4.22 -24.33
C ALA A 545 -20.63 5.54 -24.99
N TRP A 546 -20.10 6.69 -24.59
CA TRP A 546 -20.46 7.98 -25.17
C TRP A 546 -20.00 8.08 -26.64
N CYS A 547 -18.75 7.70 -26.93
CA CYS A 547 -18.23 7.65 -28.30
C CYS A 547 -19.02 6.67 -29.17
N THR A 548 -19.36 5.49 -28.63
CA THR A 548 -20.14 4.47 -29.34
C THR A 548 -21.54 4.99 -29.65
N ALA A 549 -22.21 5.65 -28.69
CA ALA A 549 -23.53 6.24 -28.88
C ALA A 549 -23.54 7.27 -30.02
N ARG A 550 -22.49 8.10 -30.14
CA ARG A 550 -22.35 9.08 -31.23
C ARG A 550 -22.07 8.43 -32.59
N LEU A 551 -21.24 7.38 -32.63
CA LEU A 551 -20.91 6.66 -33.87
C LEU A 551 -22.05 5.77 -34.37
N TRP A 552 -22.86 5.22 -33.47
CA TRP A 552 -24.01 4.35 -33.80
C TRP A 552 -25.36 5.08 -33.80
N ARG A 553 -25.37 6.41 -33.64
CA ARG A 553 -26.59 7.24 -33.59
C ARG A 553 -27.62 6.72 -32.57
N THR A 554 -27.13 6.27 -31.43
CA THR A 554 -27.96 5.73 -30.35
C THR A 554 -28.84 6.86 -29.78
N PRO A 555 -30.17 6.68 -29.70
CA PRO A 555 -31.08 7.67 -29.11
C PRO A 555 -30.65 8.06 -27.68
N GLU A 556 -30.85 9.32 -27.30
CA GLU A 556 -30.40 9.85 -25.99
C GLU A 556 -30.94 9.07 -24.77
N ASP A 557 -32.13 8.50 -24.89
CA ASP A 557 -32.79 7.71 -23.83
C ASP A 557 -32.34 6.23 -23.79
N SER A 558 -31.38 5.83 -24.63
CA SER A 558 -30.93 4.45 -24.78
C SER A 558 -29.40 4.31 -24.66
N SER A 559 -28.95 3.13 -24.21
CA SER A 559 -27.52 2.81 -24.11
C SER A 559 -27.07 1.95 -25.29
N PRO A 560 -25.81 2.08 -25.75
CA PRO A 560 -25.27 1.19 -26.78
C PRO A 560 -25.31 -0.28 -26.35
N THR A 561 -25.51 -1.19 -27.30
CA THR A 561 -25.52 -2.63 -27.05
C THR A 561 -24.10 -3.15 -26.76
N HIS A 562 -24.00 -4.31 -26.11
CA HIS A 562 -22.70 -4.96 -25.86
C HIS A 562 -21.92 -5.21 -27.15
N GLU A 563 -22.61 -5.64 -28.21
CA GLU A 563 -22.03 -5.90 -29.53
C GLU A 563 -21.47 -4.62 -30.19
N GLN A 564 -22.17 -3.48 -30.05
CA GLN A 564 -21.70 -2.18 -30.52
C GLN A 564 -20.44 -1.74 -29.79
N ILE A 565 -20.43 -1.86 -28.46
CA ILE A 565 -19.27 -1.51 -27.64
C ILE A 565 -18.06 -2.40 -27.96
N ASP A 566 -18.28 -3.70 -28.17
CA ASP A 566 -17.20 -4.62 -28.51
C ASP A 566 -16.65 -4.36 -29.94
N THR A 567 -17.51 -3.99 -30.87
CA THR A 567 -17.11 -3.53 -32.21
C THR A 567 -16.29 -2.23 -32.14
N PHE A 568 -16.73 -1.26 -31.35
CA PHE A 568 -15.99 -0.02 -31.09
C PHE A 568 -14.60 -0.30 -30.50
N ARG A 569 -14.50 -1.22 -29.53
CA ARG A 569 -13.21 -1.61 -28.93
C ARG A 569 -12.25 -2.23 -29.96
N LYS A 570 -12.77 -2.99 -30.93
CA LYS A 570 -11.95 -3.56 -32.01
C LYS A 570 -11.24 -2.47 -32.81
N LEU A 571 -11.83 -1.28 -33.01
CA LEU A 571 -11.22 -0.17 -33.78
C LEU A 571 -9.81 0.22 -33.32
N PHE A 572 -9.47 -0.02 -32.06
CA PHE A 572 -8.18 0.33 -31.46
C PHE A 572 -7.22 -0.86 -31.34
N ASN A 573 -7.66 -2.08 -31.67
CA ASN A 573 -6.88 -3.31 -31.51
C ASN A 573 -6.15 -3.65 -32.81
N PRO A 574 -4.81 -3.68 -32.84
CA PRO A 574 -4.04 -3.94 -34.07
C PRO A 574 -4.02 -5.43 -34.48
N SER A 575 -4.56 -6.35 -33.66
CA SER A 575 -4.60 -7.78 -33.97
C SER A 575 -5.39 -8.09 -35.25
N GLU A 576 -4.92 -9.05 -36.04
CA GLU A 576 -5.65 -9.58 -37.20
C GLU A 576 -6.99 -10.20 -36.80
N GLU A 577 -7.07 -10.84 -35.63
CA GLU A 577 -8.32 -11.39 -35.06
C GLU A 577 -9.37 -10.31 -34.76
N ALA A 578 -8.95 -9.05 -34.65
CA ALA A 578 -9.85 -7.93 -34.40
C ALA A 578 -10.37 -7.28 -35.69
N GLN A 579 -10.11 -7.85 -36.87
CA GLN A 579 -10.68 -7.39 -38.14
C GLN A 579 -12.22 -7.35 -38.09
N LEU A 580 -12.80 -6.38 -38.79
CA LEU A 580 -14.24 -6.20 -38.87
C LEU A 580 -14.76 -7.00 -40.07
N THR A 581 -15.66 -7.94 -39.82
CA THR A 581 -16.36 -8.72 -40.85
C THR A 581 -17.83 -8.32 -40.90
N GLU A 582 -18.50 -8.46 -42.06
CA GLU A 582 -19.94 -8.15 -42.20
C GLU A 582 -20.80 -8.81 -41.12
N ALA A 583 -20.49 -10.06 -40.76
CA ALA A 583 -21.22 -10.82 -39.75
C ALA A 583 -21.02 -10.32 -38.29
N THR A 584 -20.05 -9.43 -38.04
CA THR A 584 -19.68 -8.99 -36.69
C THR A 584 -19.85 -7.49 -36.43
N VAL A 585 -20.38 -6.75 -37.41
CA VAL A 585 -20.60 -5.29 -37.31
C VAL A 585 -22.10 -5.01 -37.14
N PRO A 586 -22.54 -4.46 -35.99
CA PRO A 586 -23.92 -4.04 -35.82
C PRO A 586 -24.29 -2.92 -36.78
N ALA A 587 -25.47 -3.00 -37.38
CA ALA A 587 -25.99 -1.98 -38.29
C ALA A 587 -26.03 -0.59 -37.66
N ILE A 588 -25.65 0.44 -38.43
CA ILE A 588 -25.76 1.85 -38.03
C ILE A 588 -27.00 2.45 -38.70
N PRO A 589 -27.93 3.07 -37.93
CA PRO A 589 -29.15 3.65 -38.50
C PRO A 589 -28.87 4.64 -39.64
N GLY A 590 -29.44 4.39 -40.81
CA GLY A 590 -29.30 5.25 -42.00
C GLY A 590 -27.99 5.10 -42.78
N LEU A 591 -27.24 4.01 -42.55
CA LEU A 591 -26.01 3.64 -43.26
C LEU A 591 -26.06 2.14 -43.64
N ASP A 592 -26.89 1.81 -44.63
CA ASP A 592 -27.01 0.46 -45.21
C ASP A 592 -25.68 0.04 -45.88
N ASP A 593 -25.38 -1.28 -45.97
CA ASP A 593 -24.24 -2.01 -46.60
C ASP A 593 -22.81 -1.40 -46.54
N SER A 594 -22.63 -0.22 -45.95
CA SER A 594 -21.42 0.63 -45.98
C SER A 594 -20.88 0.93 -44.58
N SER A 595 -21.62 0.51 -43.54
CA SER A 595 -21.20 0.64 -42.13
C SER A 595 -19.83 0.01 -41.87
N GLN A 596 -19.56 -1.17 -42.46
CA GLN A 596 -18.26 -1.84 -42.34
C GLN A 596 -17.14 -1.03 -42.99
N ASP A 597 -17.34 -0.51 -44.20
CA ASP A 597 -16.32 0.25 -44.94
C ASP A 597 -15.91 1.51 -44.19
N HIS A 598 -16.90 2.26 -43.68
CA HIS A 598 -16.65 3.46 -42.90
C HIS A 598 -15.92 3.16 -41.58
N LEU A 599 -16.32 2.12 -40.85
CA LEU A 599 -15.63 1.69 -39.63
C LEU A 599 -14.22 1.14 -39.90
N THR A 600 -14.02 0.45 -41.02
CA THR A 600 -12.71 -0.05 -41.45
C THR A 600 -11.77 1.10 -41.80
N ARG A 601 -12.27 2.14 -42.49
CA ARG A 601 -11.53 3.37 -42.75
C ARG A 601 -11.16 4.10 -41.45
N LEU A 602 -12.12 4.25 -40.53
CA LEU A 602 -11.87 4.86 -39.22
C LEU A 602 -10.81 4.07 -38.43
N ARG A 603 -10.91 2.74 -38.41
CA ARG A 603 -9.89 1.87 -37.79
C ARG A 603 -8.50 2.12 -38.37
N SER A 604 -8.38 2.22 -39.70
CA SER A 604 -7.09 2.48 -40.35
C SER A 604 -6.47 3.80 -39.85
N GLU A 605 -7.26 4.89 -39.82
CA GLU A 605 -6.79 6.20 -39.36
C GLU A 605 -6.42 6.20 -37.86
N LEU A 606 -7.18 5.49 -37.02
CA LEU A 606 -6.90 5.36 -35.58
C LEU A 606 -5.61 4.58 -35.32
N LEU A 607 -5.37 3.49 -36.05
CA LEU A 607 -4.15 2.71 -35.93
C LEU A 607 -2.94 3.51 -36.44
N ASP A 608 -3.08 4.21 -37.57
CA ASP A 608 -2.01 5.02 -38.16
C ASP A 608 -1.64 6.22 -37.26
N THR A 609 -2.58 6.77 -36.48
CA THR A 609 -2.31 7.83 -35.49
C THR A 609 -1.30 7.43 -34.41
N THR A 610 -1.11 6.13 -34.20
CA THR A 610 -0.18 5.58 -33.22
C THR A 610 1.00 4.85 -33.85
N ALA A 611 1.10 4.82 -35.18
CA ALA A 611 2.18 4.16 -35.90
C ALA A 611 3.41 5.07 -35.98
N LEU A 612 4.60 4.49 -35.82
CA LEU A 612 5.87 5.19 -35.99
C LEU A 612 6.26 5.12 -37.48
N ARG A 613 5.69 6.01 -38.30
CA ARG A 613 6.00 6.13 -39.74
C ARG A 613 6.70 7.46 -40.03
N GLU A 614 7.72 7.42 -40.88
CA GLU A 614 8.36 8.62 -41.50
C GLU A 614 8.99 9.66 -40.55
N GLY A 615 9.06 9.38 -39.24
CA GLY A 615 9.75 10.23 -38.25
C GLY A 615 8.98 11.50 -37.84
N ALA A 616 7.73 11.65 -38.28
CA ALA A 616 6.84 12.74 -37.87
C ALA A 616 5.86 12.27 -36.78
N ASP A 617 5.48 13.17 -35.88
CA ASP A 617 4.41 12.93 -34.92
C ASP A 617 3.05 13.00 -35.64
N PRO A 618 2.23 11.92 -35.66
CA PRO A 618 0.99 11.89 -36.45
C PRO A 618 -0.04 12.95 -36.03
N VAL A 619 -0.04 13.38 -34.76
CA VAL A 619 -0.94 14.43 -34.28
C VAL A 619 -0.52 15.79 -34.84
N PHE A 620 0.79 16.02 -34.96
CA PHE A 620 1.30 17.19 -35.67
C PHE A 620 0.99 17.12 -37.17
N ASP A 621 1.08 15.92 -37.75
CA ASP A 621 0.81 15.65 -39.15
C ASP A 621 -0.69 15.43 -39.45
N GLY A 622 -1.59 16.17 -38.79
CA GLY A 622 -3.00 16.25 -39.19
C GLY A 622 -3.89 15.05 -38.85
N ALA A 623 -3.53 14.16 -37.92
CA ALA A 623 -4.37 13.02 -37.53
C ALA A 623 -5.81 13.41 -37.13
N HIS A 624 -6.00 14.52 -36.41
CA HIS A 624 -7.34 15.01 -36.03
C HIS A 624 -8.22 15.27 -37.26
N ALA A 625 -7.68 15.86 -38.33
CA ALA A 625 -8.44 16.16 -39.55
C ALA A 625 -8.82 14.88 -40.32
N ARG A 626 -7.91 13.89 -40.37
CA ARG A 626 -8.18 12.60 -41.02
C ARG A 626 -9.24 11.80 -40.26
N ILE A 627 -9.12 11.73 -38.93
CA ILE A 627 -10.12 11.07 -38.07
C ILE A 627 -11.47 11.79 -38.19
N ALA A 628 -11.50 13.11 -38.12
CA ALA A 628 -12.72 13.88 -38.33
C ALA A 628 -13.39 13.50 -39.66
N THR A 629 -12.63 13.50 -40.75
CA THR A 629 -13.11 13.09 -42.09
C THR A 629 -13.65 11.66 -42.11
N ALA A 630 -12.98 10.71 -41.45
CA ALA A 630 -13.42 9.32 -41.37
C ALA A 630 -14.67 9.13 -40.49
N THR A 631 -14.85 9.96 -39.44
CA THR A 631 -16.02 9.90 -38.56
C THR A 631 -17.24 10.58 -39.15
N THR A 632 -17.10 11.64 -39.94
CA THR A 632 -18.23 12.45 -40.46
C THR A 632 -19.39 11.64 -41.03
N PRO A 633 -19.18 10.58 -41.85
CA PRO A 633 -20.28 9.77 -42.38
C PRO A 633 -21.08 9.04 -41.30
N LEU A 634 -20.45 8.67 -40.19
CA LEU A 634 -21.03 7.88 -39.10
C LEU A 634 -21.92 8.72 -38.16
N LEU A 635 -21.64 10.03 -38.06
CA LEU A 635 -22.30 10.91 -37.10
C LEU A 635 -23.71 11.31 -37.56
N ASP A 636 -24.54 11.69 -36.61
CA ASP A 636 -25.81 12.39 -36.88
C ASP A 636 -25.51 13.77 -37.51
N PRO A 637 -26.10 14.15 -38.65
CA PRO A 637 -25.97 15.48 -39.22
C PRO A 637 -26.36 16.62 -38.28
N ALA A 638 -27.25 16.38 -37.31
CA ALA A 638 -27.70 17.36 -36.32
C ALA A 638 -26.77 17.47 -35.10
N LEU A 639 -25.71 16.65 -35.01
CA LEU A 639 -24.74 16.71 -33.90
C LEU A 639 -24.01 18.05 -33.91
N ASP A 640 -23.93 18.70 -32.75
CA ASP A 640 -23.27 20.00 -32.58
C ASP A 640 -21.75 19.94 -32.84
N ASP A 641 -21.17 21.06 -33.25
CA ASP A 641 -19.76 21.14 -33.64
C ASP A 641 -18.79 20.91 -32.46
N ASP A 642 -19.21 21.26 -31.24
CA ASP A 642 -18.40 21.07 -30.02
C ASP A 642 -18.28 19.58 -29.65
N ASP A 643 -19.38 18.82 -29.74
CA ASP A 643 -19.44 17.37 -29.53
C ASP A 643 -18.69 16.63 -30.65
N ARG A 644 -18.71 17.14 -31.90
CA ARG A 644 -17.89 16.61 -33.00
C ARG A 644 -16.40 16.76 -32.72
N GLU A 645 -15.95 17.97 -32.34
CA GLU A 645 -14.55 18.23 -31.98
C GLU A 645 -14.12 17.34 -30.79
N LEU A 646 -14.96 17.30 -29.75
CA LEU A 646 -14.71 16.49 -28.56
C LEU A 646 -14.64 15.00 -28.88
N LEU A 647 -15.50 14.48 -29.76
CA LEU A 647 -15.47 13.08 -30.16
C LEU A 647 -14.13 12.74 -30.82
N VAL A 648 -13.64 13.56 -31.74
CA VAL A 648 -12.35 13.36 -32.40
C VAL A 648 -11.21 13.38 -31.39
N ASP A 649 -11.20 14.36 -30.47
CA ASP A 649 -10.21 14.44 -29.39
C ASP A 649 -10.19 13.17 -28.52
N LEU A 650 -11.39 12.67 -28.16
CA LEU A 650 -11.55 11.47 -27.37
C LEU A 650 -11.06 10.23 -28.11
N LEU A 651 -11.30 10.12 -29.41
CA LEU A 651 -10.83 9.02 -30.25
C LEU A 651 -9.30 9.02 -30.38
N VAL A 652 -8.67 10.19 -30.61
CA VAL A 652 -7.21 10.33 -30.65
C VAL A 652 -6.60 9.94 -29.31
N ARG A 653 -7.13 10.48 -28.21
CA ARG A 653 -6.67 10.14 -26.86
C ARG A 653 -6.85 8.65 -26.56
N ARG A 654 -8.00 8.08 -26.92
CA ARG A 654 -8.31 6.65 -26.75
C ARG A 654 -7.30 5.78 -27.50
N ALA A 655 -6.92 6.15 -28.72
CA ALA A 655 -5.94 5.44 -29.53
C ALA A 655 -4.55 5.41 -28.88
N TYR A 656 -4.02 6.56 -28.47
CA TYR A 656 -2.74 6.64 -27.75
C TYR A 656 -2.72 5.78 -26.50
N LEU A 657 -3.70 5.99 -25.61
CA LEU A 657 -3.70 5.34 -24.30
C LEU A 657 -3.94 3.83 -24.38
N GLU A 658 -4.75 3.33 -25.35
CA GLU A 658 -4.89 1.88 -25.56
C GLU A 658 -3.58 1.26 -26.02
N GLN A 659 -2.88 1.91 -26.95
CA GLN A 659 -1.65 1.39 -27.51
C GLN A 659 -0.52 1.40 -26.47
N ILE A 660 -0.38 2.49 -25.70
CA ILE A 660 0.55 2.55 -24.57
C ILE A 660 0.27 1.40 -23.60
N ARG A 661 -0.99 1.21 -23.20
CA ARG A 661 -1.39 0.13 -22.31
C ARG A 661 -1.03 -1.25 -22.87
N ALA A 662 -1.37 -1.52 -24.13
CA ALA A 662 -1.09 -2.79 -24.78
C ALA A 662 0.42 -3.08 -24.87
N GLN A 663 1.25 -2.08 -25.17
CA GLN A 663 2.71 -2.26 -25.19
C GLN A 663 3.26 -2.53 -23.79
N ILE A 664 2.81 -1.79 -22.77
CA ILE A 664 3.25 -2.00 -21.38
C ILE A 664 2.85 -3.39 -20.90
N GLU A 665 1.59 -3.80 -21.11
CA GLU A 665 1.10 -5.15 -20.79
C GLU A 665 1.91 -6.25 -21.50
N TYR A 666 2.35 -6.01 -22.73
CA TYR A 666 3.18 -6.97 -23.45
C TYR A 666 4.59 -7.06 -22.85
N VAL A 667 5.24 -5.92 -22.57
CA VAL A 667 6.59 -5.85 -21.99
C VAL A 667 6.63 -6.53 -20.62
N THR A 668 5.61 -6.33 -19.78
CA THR A 668 5.59 -6.89 -18.42
C THR A 668 5.43 -8.41 -18.37
N ARG A 669 4.83 -9.05 -19.40
CA ARG A 669 4.81 -10.52 -19.51
C ARG A 669 6.20 -11.14 -19.51
N PHE A 670 7.21 -10.39 -19.95
CA PHE A 670 8.60 -10.82 -19.97
C PHE A 670 9.43 -10.20 -18.83
N GLY A 671 8.79 -9.54 -17.86
CA GLY A 671 9.48 -8.84 -16.76
C GLY A 671 10.43 -9.74 -15.97
N THR A 672 10.08 -11.00 -15.74
CA THR A 672 10.97 -11.99 -15.10
C THR A 672 12.22 -12.28 -15.92
N SER A 673 12.08 -12.44 -17.25
CA SER A 673 13.20 -12.64 -18.18
C SER A 673 14.08 -11.40 -18.31
N LEU A 674 13.47 -10.20 -18.38
CA LEU A 674 14.18 -8.92 -18.38
C LEU A 674 14.96 -8.71 -17.08
N LYS A 675 14.34 -8.98 -15.92
CA LYS A 675 14.98 -8.93 -14.61
C LYS A 675 16.14 -9.91 -14.50
N ALA A 676 15.95 -11.15 -14.98
CA ALA A 676 16.98 -12.17 -15.00
C ALA A 676 18.20 -11.75 -15.82
N SER A 677 17.99 -10.87 -16.80
CA SER A 677 19.03 -10.32 -17.67
C SER A 677 19.60 -8.99 -17.16
N GLY A 678 19.19 -8.58 -15.96
CA GLY A 678 19.68 -7.38 -15.30
C GLY A 678 19.07 -6.07 -15.78
N ILE A 679 17.88 -6.11 -16.40
CA ILE A 679 17.05 -4.92 -16.70
C ILE A 679 16.06 -4.76 -15.54
N THR A 680 16.40 -3.93 -14.56
CA THR A 680 15.63 -3.76 -13.31
C THR A 680 14.55 -2.70 -13.41
N ALA A 681 14.65 -1.75 -14.35
CA ALA A 681 13.63 -0.74 -14.59
C ALA A 681 12.27 -1.37 -14.96
N ALA A 682 12.29 -2.57 -15.55
CA ALA A 682 11.10 -3.36 -15.83
C ALA A 682 10.33 -3.76 -14.56
N ASN A 683 10.98 -3.79 -13.39
CA ASN A 683 10.33 -4.19 -12.13
C ASN A 683 9.25 -3.21 -11.71
N GLN A 684 9.47 -1.90 -11.86
CA GLN A 684 8.46 -0.90 -11.46
C GLN A 684 7.18 -1.08 -12.28
N LEU A 685 7.31 -1.30 -13.59
CA LEU A 685 6.16 -1.57 -14.47
C LEU A 685 5.56 -2.96 -14.24
N ALA A 686 6.40 -3.97 -13.97
CA ALA A 686 5.95 -5.32 -13.68
C ALA A 686 5.21 -5.39 -12.35
N GLU A 687 5.67 -4.73 -11.28
CA GLU A 687 4.99 -4.69 -9.98
C GLU A 687 3.59 -4.06 -10.08
N MET A 688 3.40 -3.08 -10.98
CA MET A 688 2.08 -2.48 -11.23
C MET A 688 1.07 -3.43 -11.89
N LEU A 689 1.56 -4.43 -12.62
CA LEU A 689 0.77 -5.34 -13.45
C LEU A 689 0.81 -6.79 -12.98
N ASP A 690 1.75 -7.17 -12.11
CA ASP A 690 1.90 -8.52 -11.58
C ASP A 690 0.65 -8.83 -10.74
N ASP A 691 0.09 -10.02 -10.97
CA ASP A 691 -1.17 -10.49 -10.38
C ASP A 691 -1.10 -10.50 -8.85
N ASN A 692 -1.29 -9.35 -8.20
CA ASN A 692 -1.63 -9.08 -6.80
C ASN A 692 -1.18 -10.14 -5.78
N LYS A 693 0.03 -10.70 -5.92
CA LYS A 693 0.50 -11.83 -5.11
C LYS A 693 0.58 -11.46 -3.64
N GLN A 694 0.72 -10.17 -3.35
CA GLN A 694 0.69 -9.67 -1.98
C GLN A 694 -0.67 -9.91 -1.29
N TRP A 695 -1.77 -9.96 -2.06
CA TRP A 695 -3.13 -10.00 -1.56
C TRP A 695 -3.79 -11.36 -1.87
N HIS A 696 -3.12 -12.46 -1.53
CA HIS A 696 -3.55 -13.82 -1.89
C HIS A 696 -5.03 -14.12 -1.52
N ALA A 697 -5.45 -13.76 -0.31
CA ALA A 697 -6.79 -14.05 0.17
C ALA A 697 -7.88 -13.22 -0.52
N ALA A 698 -7.61 -11.96 -0.87
CA ALA A 698 -8.55 -11.05 -1.54
C ALA A 698 -7.76 -10.11 -2.50
N PRO A 699 -7.52 -10.54 -3.76
CA PRO A 699 -6.59 -9.87 -4.66
C PRO A 699 -7.09 -8.52 -5.17
N TYR A 700 -8.39 -8.25 -5.09
CA TYR A 700 -8.98 -6.99 -5.47
C TYR A 700 -9.89 -6.50 -4.35
N GLY A 701 -9.86 -5.19 -4.13
CA GLY A 701 -10.78 -4.54 -3.20
C GLY A 701 -12.16 -4.30 -3.80
N PRO A 702 -12.91 -3.35 -3.22
CA PRO A 702 -14.34 -3.15 -3.50
C PRO A 702 -14.72 -2.92 -4.96
N LEU A 703 -13.79 -2.50 -5.81
CA LEU A 703 -14.01 -2.35 -7.26
C LEU A 703 -14.17 -3.70 -7.99
N GLY A 704 -13.73 -4.81 -7.39
CA GLY A 704 -13.89 -6.18 -7.90
C GLY A 704 -12.98 -6.54 -9.09
N ALA A 705 -12.12 -5.61 -9.53
CA ALA A 705 -11.18 -5.78 -10.62
C ALA A 705 -9.99 -4.82 -10.43
N PRO A 706 -8.82 -5.11 -11.03
CA PRO A 706 -7.72 -4.15 -11.03
C PRO A 706 -8.13 -2.95 -11.88
N VAL A 707 -8.02 -1.76 -11.31
CA VAL A 707 -8.19 -0.52 -12.07
C VAL A 707 -6.84 -0.09 -12.58
N PHE A 708 -6.75 0.04 -13.89
CA PHE A 708 -5.57 0.50 -14.60
C PHE A 708 -5.91 1.76 -15.37
N GLY A 709 -5.25 2.86 -15.05
CA GLY A 709 -5.50 4.17 -15.64
C GLY A 709 -4.23 4.97 -15.86
N PHE A 710 -4.39 6.13 -16.48
CA PHE A 710 -3.33 7.07 -16.74
C PHE A 710 -3.57 8.36 -15.99
N THR A 711 -2.62 8.83 -15.21
CA THR A 711 -2.70 10.20 -14.68
C THR A 711 -1.99 11.14 -15.63
N ALA A 712 -2.74 12.08 -16.20
CA ALA A 712 -2.17 13.18 -16.97
C ALA A 712 -2.13 14.44 -16.09
N ILE A 713 -0.96 15.06 -16.00
CA ILE A 713 -0.78 16.39 -15.42
C ILE A 713 -0.61 17.35 -16.58
N HIS A 714 -1.36 18.44 -16.56
CA HIS A 714 -1.25 19.52 -17.54
C HIS A 714 -1.47 20.85 -16.83
N ASP A 715 -0.44 21.71 -16.89
CA ASP A 715 -0.51 23.06 -16.35
C ASP A 715 -0.38 24.06 -17.50
N ILE A 716 -1.42 24.87 -17.70
CA ILE A 716 -1.47 25.90 -18.75
C ILE A 716 -0.48 27.03 -18.41
N GLU A 717 -0.21 27.28 -17.12
CA GLU A 717 0.75 28.30 -16.67
C GLU A 717 2.20 27.82 -16.80
N ASP A 718 2.44 26.51 -16.73
CA ASP A 718 3.78 25.91 -16.77
C ASP A 718 3.79 24.56 -17.52
N LYS A 719 4.00 24.63 -18.83
CA LYS A 719 4.04 23.45 -19.72
C LYS A 719 5.09 22.40 -19.30
N HIS A 720 6.15 22.77 -18.58
CA HIS A 720 7.21 21.85 -18.10
C HIS A 720 6.72 20.90 -17.01
N ARG A 721 5.53 21.15 -16.48
CA ARG A 721 4.85 20.24 -15.54
C ARG A 721 3.97 19.21 -16.21
N THR A 722 3.87 19.23 -17.55
CA THR A 722 3.06 18.25 -18.26
C THR A 722 3.69 16.86 -18.12
N GLU A 723 2.91 15.91 -17.61
CA GLU A 723 3.34 14.55 -17.30
C GLU A 723 2.27 13.55 -17.69
N LEU A 724 2.70 12.37 -18.16
CA LEU A 724 1.87 11.18 -18.23
C LEU A 724 2.45 10.13 -17.31
N ALA A 725 1.61 9.62 -16.42
CA ALA A 725 1.95 8.56 -15.49
C ALA A 725 0.92 7.44 -15.57
N LEU A 726 1.36 6.25 -15.18
CA LEU A 726 0.52 5.08 -15.00
C LEU A 726 0.07 4.99 -13.55
N THR A 727 -1.20 4.65 -13.33
CA THR A 727 -1.75 4.42 -11.99
C THR A 727 -2.51 3.10 -11.96
N SER A 728 -2.26 2.27 -10.95
CA SER A 728 -3.00 1.04 -10.72
C SER A 728 -3.49 0.90 -9.28
N PHE A 729 -4.66 0.27 -9.11
CA PHE A 729 -5.25 -0.09 -7.82
C PHE A 729 -5.41 -1.61 -7.71
N ALA A 730 -4.99 -2.16 -6.57
CA ALA A 730 -4.95 -3.59 -6.29
C ALA A 730 -5.12 -3.90 -4.80
N GLY A 731 -5.69 -5.07 -4.47
CA GLY A 731 -5.85 -5.52 -3.08
C GLY A 731 -6.92 -4.79 -2.28
N ASP A 732 -7.14 -5.28 -1.06
CA ASP A 732 -8.11 -4.76 -0.09
C ASP A 732 -7.49 -4.65 1.30
N PRO A 733 -6.80 -3.54 1.63
CA PRO A 733 -6.16 -3.38 2.93
C PRO A 733 -7.14 -3.42 4.11
N HIS A 734 -8.40 -3.01 3.93
CA HIS A 734 -9.43 -3.06 4.97
C HIS A 734 -9.79 -4.51 5.30
N ALA A 735 -10.23 -5.27 4.29
CA ALA A 735 -10.60 -6.67 4.47
C ALA A 735 -9.39 -7.52 4.92
N TYR A 736 -8.22 -7.28 4.32
CA TYR A 736 -6.98 -7.96 4.68
C TYR A 736 -6.64 -7.80 6.16
N THR A 737 -6.63 -6.55 6.66
CA THR A 737 -6.28 -6.28 8.07
C THR A 737 -7.27 -6.94 9.02
N ALA A 738 -8.57 -6.88 8.69
CA ALA A 738 -9.62 -7.49 9.50
C ALA A 738 -9.53 -9.03 9.53
N GLN A 739 -9.15 -9.65 8.41
CA GLN A 739 -9.15 -11.11 8.22
C GLN A 739 -7.79 -11.78 8.37
N LEU A 740 -6.74 -11.05 8.74
CA LEU A 740 -5.37 -11.58 8.80
C LEU A 740 -5.26 -12.88 9.62
N GLY A 741 -5.91 -12.92 10.78
CA GLY A 741 -5.94 -14.11 11.66
C GLY A 741 -6.99 -15.17 11.29
N ASP A 742 -7.83 -14.91 10.29
CA ASP A 742 -8.90 -15.80 9.85
C ASP A 742 -8.62 -16.31 8.43
N THR A 743 -9.24 -15.72 7.41
CA THR A 743 -9.17 -16.20 6.03
C THR A 743 -7.73 -16.24 5.49
N THR A 744 -6.89 -15.25 5.80
CA THR A 744 -5.48 -15.23 5.37
C THR A 744 -4.67 -16.32 6.07
N ALA A 745 -4.75 -16.43 7.40
CA ALA A 745 -4.06 -17.47 8.16
C ALA A 745 -4.50 -18.88 7.75
N LEU A 746 -5.79 -19.10 7.56
CA LEU A 746 -6.33 -20.37 7.08
C LEU A 746 -5.83 -20.72 5.68
N ALA A 747 -5.75 -19.75 4.76
CA ALA A 747 -5.23 -19.99 3.42
C ALA A 747 -3.73 -20.33 3.41
N LEU A 748 -2.91 -19.63 4.21
CA LEU A 748 -1.45 -19.77 4.18
C LEU A 748 -0.93 -20.92 5.06
N CYS A 749 -1.58 -21.20 6.19
CA CYS A 749 -1.11 -22.21 7.14
C CYS A 749 -2.20 -23.19 7.62
N GLY A 750 -3.41 -23.16 7.05
CA GLY A 750 -4.48 -24.11 7.39
C GLY A 750 -5.08 -23.94 8.79
N GLN A 751 -4.67 -22.91 9.53
CA GLN A 751 -5.05 -22.68 10.92
C GLN A 751 -5.38 -21.21 11.16
N ARG A 752 -6.38 -20.93 12.01
CA ARG A 752 -6.64 -19.57 12.50
C ARG A 752 -5.52 -19.11 13.43
N ARG A 753 -5.33 -17.79 13.52
CA ARG A 753 -4.35 -17.16 14.42
C ARG A 753 -4.98 -16.12 15.31
N ILE A 754 -4.44 -16.02 16.51
CA ILE A 754 -4.76 -14.94 17.44
C ILE A 754 -4.00 -13.72 16.98
N VAL A 755 -4.72 -12.69 16.54
CA VAL A 755 -4.14 -11.40 16.11
C VAL A 755 -4.70 -10.29 16.97
N LEU A 756 -3.83 -9.55 17.66
CA LEU A 756 -4.18 -8.40 18.49
C LEU A 756 -3.56 -7.13 17.89
N GLY A 757 -4.41 -6.24 17.38
CA GLY A 757 -4.05 -4.90 16.96
C GLY A 757 -4.05 -3.92 18.14
N LEU A 758 -2.93 -3.24 18.35
CA LEU A 758 -2.76 -2.18 19.33
C LEU A 758 -2.74 -0.85 18.59
N SER A 759 -3.64 0.07 18.92
CA SER A 759 -3.66 1.39 18.27
C SER A 759 -4.27 2.44 19.20
N ALA A 760 -3.97 3.71 18.95
CA ALA A 760 -4.66 4.82 19.61
C ALA A 760 -5.86 5.34 18.81
N THR A 761 -5.94 5.04 17.51
CA THR A 761 -6.87 5.68 16.57
C THR A 761 -7.50 4.71 15.57
N ALA A 762 -7.49 3.41 15.86
CA ALA A 762 -8.05 2.38 14.98
C ALA A 762 -9.57 2.52 14.73
N HIS A 763 -10.32 3.19 15.61
CA HIS A 763 -11.76 3.39 15.45
C HIS A 763 -12.10 4.86 15.20
N MET A 764 -12.26 5.24 13.94
CA MET A 764 -12.70 6.59 13.54
C MET A 764 -13.57 6.48 12.28
N PRO A 765 -14.86 6.12 12.41
CA PRO A 765 -15.75 5.99 11.26
C PRO A 765 -15.73 7.23 10.37
N GLY A 766 -15.50 7.02 9.07
CA GLY A 766 -15.27 8.08 8.07
C GLY A 766 -13.79 8.34 7.76
N GLY A 767 -12.86 7.95 8.64
CA GLY A 767 -11.44 7.88 8.31
C GLY A 767 -11.21 6.85 7.18
N THR A 768 -10.35 7.17 6.23
CA THR A 768 -10.20 6.38 5.01
C THR A 768 -9.06 5.38 5.13
N MET A 769 -7.91 5.84 5.63
CA MET A 769 -6.69 5.03 5.66
C MET A 769 -6.53 4.28 6.99
N HIS A 770 -6.92 4.92 8.10
CA HIS A 770 -6.59 4.47 9.45
C HIS A 770 -7.76 3.87 10.23
N HIS A 771 -9.01 4.02 9.75
CA HIS A 771 -10.15 3.35 10.37
C HIS A 771 -10.13 1.86 10.04
N LEU A 772 -10.08 1.01 11.07
CA LEU A 772 -10.30 -0.42 10.92
C LEU A 772 -11.80 -0.70 10.87
N ILE A 773 -12.23 -1.48 9.90
CA ILE A 773 -13.64 -1.91 9.78
C ILE A 773 -14.07 -2.84 10.94
N THR A 774 -13.11 -3.42 11.65
CA THR A 774 -13.36 -4.19 12.87
C THR A 774 -13.46 -3.23 14.06
N PRO A 775 -14.58 -3.21 14.80
CA PRO A 775 -14.72 -2.35 15.97
C PRO A 775 -13.73 -2.78 17.08
N PRO A 776 -13.36 -1.85 17.98
CA PRO A 776 -12.48 -2.16 19.10
C PRO A 776 -13.10 -3.23 19.98
N THR A 777 -12.34 -4.30 20.25
CA THR A 777 -12.72 -5.33 21.23
C THR A 777 -12.67 -4.75 22.64
N TRP A 778 -11.61 -3.98 22.88
CA TRP A 778 -11.40 -3.25 24.12
C TRP A 778 -10.94 -1.84 23.82
N TYR A 779 -11.22 -0.94 24.74
CA TYR A 779 -10.64 0.40 24.71
C TYR A 779 -10.24 0.88 26.10
N VAL A 780 -9.34 1.85 26.12
CA VAL A 780 -8.97 2.60 27.32
C VAL A 780 -9.31 4.06 27.05
N PRO A 781 -10.25 4.66 27.81
CA PRO A 781 -10.59 6.07 27.70
C PRO A 781 -9.36 6.96 27.75
N ASP A 782 -9.35 8.01 26.94
CA ASP A 782 -8.20 8.92 26.86
C ASP A 782 -8.16 10.00 27.95
N ASP A 783 -9.25 10.16 28.69
CA ASP A 783 -9.45 11.11 29.78
C ASP A 783 -8.47 10.90 30.94
N ILE A 784 -7.84 9.72 31.02
CA ILE A 784 -6.86 9.37 32.02
C ILE A 784 -5.47 9.98 31.77
N THR A 785 -5.14 10.45 30.56
CA THR A 785 -3.75 10.80 30.19
C THR A 785 -3.37 12.28 30.26
N GLY A 786 -4.33 13.18 30.50
CA GLY A 786 -4.16 14.63 30.43
C GLY A 786 -5.15 15.25 29.43
N SER A 787 -5.37 16.55 29.53
CA SER A 787 -6.32 17.27 28.65
C SER A 787 -5.62 17.86 27.42
N LEU A 788 -6.35 17.93 26.31
CA LEU A 788 -5.94 18.62 25.09
C LEU A 788 -6.79 19.87 24.92
N VAL A 789 -6.20 20.98 24.47
CA VAL A 789 -6.95 22.17 24.06
C VAL A 789 -6.58 22.52 22.62
N LEU A 790 -7.58 22.63 21.77
CA LEU A 790 -7.44 23.14 20.41
C LEU A 790 -7.70 24.65 20.41
N LYS A 791 -6.83 25.42 19.75
CA LYS A 791 -6.96 26.88 19.62
C LYS A 791 -6.78 27.34 18.18
N SER A 792 -7.60 28.30 17.77
CA SER A 792 -7.39 29.04 16.52
C SER A 792 -6.20 30.00 16.68
N LEU A 793 -5.32 30.07 15.68
CA LEU A 793 -4.25 31.05 15.59
C LEU A 793 -4.29 31.72 14.20
N PRO A 794 -5.29 32.57 13.91
CA PRO A 794 -5.37 33.22 12.62
C PRO A 794 -4.23 34.23 12.48
N LEU A 795 -3.40 34.05 11.45
CA LEU A 795 -2.26 34.92 11.16
C LEU A 795 -2.53 35.77 9.93
N VAL A 796 -1.97 36.97 9.92
CA VAL A 796 -2.08 37.92 8.82
C VAL A 796 -0.70 38.30 8.29
N ASP A 797 -0.63 38.63 7.00
CA ASP A 797 0.59 39.13 6.36
C ASP A 797 0.84 40.62 6.70
N GLU A 798 1.93 41.18 6.16
CA GLU A 798 2.29 42.60 6.33
C GLU A 798 1.23 43.57 5.78
N ARG A 799 0.31 43.09 4.94
CA ARG A 799 -0.80 43.85 4.35
C ARG A 799 -2.13 43.59 5.07
N ASN A 800 -2.09 42.93 6.23
CA ASN A 800 -3.26 42.55 7.04
C ASN A 800 -4.23 41.57 6.34
N ASN A 801 -3.75 40.80 5.35
CA ASN A 801 -4.53 39.73 4.73
C ASN A 801 -4.31 38.40 5.46
N PRO A 802 -5.35 37.56 5.64
CA PRO A 802 -5.18 36.25 6.25
C PRO A 802 -4.21 35.34 5.46
N ILE A 803 -3.22 34.77 6.15
CA ILE A 803 -2.23 33.88 5.52
C ILE A 803 -2.85 32.49 5.34
N ARG A 804 -2.90 32.03 4.10
CA ARG A 804 -3.46 30.73 3.71
C ARG A 804 -2.42 29.95 2.91
N ILE A 805 -2.08 28.74 3.37
CA ILE A 805 -1.21 27.81 2.63
C ILE A 805 -2.07 26.76 1.91
N SER A 806 -3.02 26.13 2.60
CA SER A 806 -3.80 25.07 1.98
C SER A 806 -4.78 25.58 0.92
N GLY A 807 -4.66 25.05 -0.30
CA GLY A 807 -5.46 25.43 -1.45
C GLY A 807 -4.90 26.59 -2.29
N THR A 808 -3.66 27.03 -2.06
CA THR A 808 -2.93 27.90 -2.99
C THR A 808 -2.14 27.10 -4.03
N SER A 809 -1.84 27.70 -5.18
CA SER A 809 -1.01 27.11 -6.24
C SER A 809 0.49 27.12 -5.86
N ASP A 810 1.31 26.24 -6.46
CA ASP A 810 2.66 25.97 -5.94
C ASP A 810 3.57 27.21 -5.84
N ILE A 811 3.56 28.14 -6.81
CA ILE A 811 4.38 29.37 -6.75
C ILE A 811 3.92 30.27 -5.59
N HIS A 812 2.62 30.41 -5.40
CA HIS A 812 2.05 31.19 -4.29
C HIS A 812 2.17 30.44 -2.95
N ARG A 813 2.25 29.10 -2.99
CA ARG A 813 2.40 28.24 -1.82
C ARG A 813 3.77 28.39 -1.20
N ASP A 814 4.84 28.46 -2.00
CA ASP A 814 6.19 28.70 -1.50
C ASP A 814 6.30 30.03 -0.75
N GLN A 815 5.75 31.10 -1.35
CA GLN A 815 5.68 32.42 -0.72
C GLN A 815 4.82 32.40 0.55
N ALA A 816 3.69 31.69 0.54
CA ALA A 816 2.81 31.57 1.69
C ALA A 816 3.49 30.84 2.87
N HIS A 817 4.35 29.83 2.63
CA HIS A 817 5.13 29.19 3.69
C HIS A 817 6.12 30.17 4.34
N GLN A 818 6.85 30.95 3.55
CA GLN A 818 7.77 31.95 4.09
C GLN A 818 7.03 33.04 4.89
N GLN A 819 5.89 33.54 4.38
CA GLN A 819 5.04 34.50 5.09
C GLN A 819 4.48 33.94 6.40
N MET A 820 4.02 32.68 6.40
CA MET A 820 3.57 31.97 7.59
C MET A 820 4.69 31.86 8.63
N GLY A 821 5.91 31.50 8.20
CA GLY A 821 7.09 31.44 9.07
C GLY A 821 7.39 32.79 9.73
N ARG A 822 7.33 33.89 8.97
CA ARG A 822 7.51 35.25 9.51
C ARG A 822 6.47 35.59 10.57
N ALA A 823 5.19 35.36 10.29
CA ALA A 823 4.10 35.69 11.21
C ALA A 823 4.16 34.84 12.50
N LEU A 824 4.48 33.54 12.37
CA LEU A 824 4.58 32.60 13.48
C LEU A 824 5.66 32.98 14.51
N TRP A 825 6.77 33.58 14.07
CA TRP A 825 7.91 33.86 14.95
C TRP A 825 7.51 34.71 16.17
N SER A 826 6.71 35.75 15.97
CA SER A 826 6.24 36.63 17.05
C SER A 826 5.48 35.87 18.16
N HIS A 827 4.68 34.87 17.77
CA HIS A 827 3.94 34.02 18.69
C HIS A 827 4.86 33.00 19.37
N ILE A 828 5.69 32.30 18.59
CA ILE A 828 6.61 31.26 19.10
C ILE A 828 7.49 31.81 20.22
N VAL A 829 8.07 33.01 20.06
CA VAL A 829 8.93 33.62 21.08
C VAL A 829 8.18 33.90 22.38
N GLN A 830 6.94 34.41 22.31
CA GLN A 830 6.13 34.68 23.49
C GLN A 830 5.76 33.38 24.22
N HIS A 831 5.43 32.34 23.47
CA HIS A 831 5.06 31.04 24.00
C HIS A 831 6.25 30.30 24.63
N LEU A 832 7.42 30.29 23.98
CA LEU A 832 8.64 29.74 24.57
C LEU A 832 9.01 30.45 25.88
N LYS A 833 8.91 31.79 25.94
CA LYS A 833 9.13 32.55 27.19
C LYS A 833 8.15 32.14 28.28
N LYS A 834 6.86 32.01 27.95
CA LYS A 834 5.80 31.62 28.89
C LYS A 834 5.98 30.20 29.42
N LEU A 835 6.37 29.26 28.55
CA LEU A 835 6.65 27.88 28.95
C LEU A 835 7.89 27.83 29.86
N GLY A 836 8.95 28.56 29.51
CA GLY A 836 10.20 28.62 30.27
C GLY A 836 10.08 29.33 31.61
N SER A 837 9.17 30.29 31.76
CA SER A 837 9.05 31.11 32.98
C SER A 837 8.34 30.40 34.14
N ARG A 838 7.66 29.26 33.91
CA ARG A 838 6.93 28.53 34.95
C ARG A 838 7.65 27.22 35.27
N ALA A 839 7.93 26.98 36.55
CA ALA A 839 8.61 25.76 36.99
C ALA A 839 7.90 24.47 36.53
N SER A 840 6.57 24.47 36.47
CA SER A 840 5.79 23.31 36.00
C SER A 840 5.94 23.03 34.50
N THR A 841 6.19 24.03 33.66
CA THR A 841 6.28 23.86 32.18
C THR A 841 7.68 24.07 31.61
N ALA A 842 8.65 24.50 32.42
CA ALA A 842 10.00 24.81 31.95
C ALA A 842 10.70 23.59 31.30
N HIS A 843 10.46 22.38 31.83
CA HIS A 843 11.02 21.14 31.29
C HIS A 843 10.60 20.86 29.84
N ARG A 844 9.48 21.43 29.41
CA ARG A 844 8.85 21.25 28.09
C ARG A 844 8.75 22.54 27.29
N ALA A 845 9.64 23.51 27.54
CA ALA A 845 9.74 24.76 26.79
C ALA A 845 10.30 24.56 25.37
N ARG A 846 9.57 23.79 24.55
CA ARG A 846 9.86 23.47 23.15
C ARG A 846 8.56 23.45 22.36
N ILE A 847 8.64 23.82 21.08
CA ILE A 847 7.48 23.91 20.18
C ILE A 847 7.74 23.04 18.94
N LEU A 848 6.73 22.26 18.56
CA LEU A 848 6.70 21.51 17.31
C LEU A 848 5.80 22.22 16.30
N VAL A 849 6.35 22.59 15.15
CA VAL A 849 5.63 23.17 14.03
C VAL A 849 5.45 22.09 12.95
N ALA A 850 4.22 21.67 12.75
CA ALA A 850 3.87 20.62 11.78
C ALA A 850 3.46 21.24 10.43
N CYS A 851 4.05 20.75 9.35
CA CYS A 851 3.73 21.10 7.96
C CYS A 851 3.44 19.84 7.12
N THR A 852 3.28 19.95 5.80
CA THR A 852 2.99 18.80 4.93
C THR A 852 4.20 18.26 4.14
N SER A 853 5.31 19.00 4.06
CA SER A 853 6.48 18.59 3.27
C SER A 853 7.81 19.10 3.83
N TYR A 854 8.91 18.40 3.51
CA TYR A 854 10.27 18.81 3.88
C TYR A 854 10.65 20.18 3.28
N VAL A 855 10.23 20.44 2.04
CA VAL A 855 10.46 21.75 1.38
C VAL A 855 9.71 22.86 2.14
N GLY A 856 8.44 22.63 2.47
CA GLY A 856 7.66 23.57 3.26
C GLY A 856 8.24 23.79 4.67
N ALA A 857 8.88 22.76 5.26
CA ALA A 857 9.57 22.89 6.54
C ALA A 857 10.76 23.86 6.46
N GLY A 858 11.58 23.74 5.39
CA GLY A 858 12.68 24.68 5.12
C GLY A 858 12.18 26.11 4.86
N GLN A 859 11.13 26.27 4.06
CA GLN A 859 10.55 27.59 3.77
C GLN A 859 9.96 28.28 5.02
N LEU A 860 9.36 27.52 5.94
CA LEU A 860 8.91 28.05 7.23
C LEU A 860 10.10 28.52 8.08
N ALA A 861 11.21 27.76 8.10
CA ALA A 861 12.44 28.15 8.80
C ALA A 861 13.04 29.44 8.22
N GLU A 862 13.16 29.54 6.89
CA GLU A 862 13.59 30.76 6.19
C GLU A 862 12.73 31.96 6.58
N GLY A 863 11.41 31.76 6.61
CA GLY A 863 10.45 32.76 7.08
C GLY A 863 10.77 33.25 8.50
N MET A 864 10.94 32.32 9.44
CA MET A 864 11.26 32.65 10.84
C MET A 864 12.59 33.39 10.98
N ILE A 865 13.65 32.92 10.30
CA ILE A 865 14.98 33.57 10.33
C ILE A 865 14.91 34.98 9.76
N SER A 866 14.16 35.18 8.67
CA SER A 866 13.96 36.51 8.10
C SER A 866 13.20 37.47 9.02
N ALA A 867 12.43 36.95 9.99
CA ALA A 867 11.76 37.71 11.04
C ALA A 867 12.63 37.91 12.30
N GLY A 868 13.90 37.50 12.27
CA GLY A 868 14.86 37.66 13.37
C GLY A 868 14.97 36.47 14.31
N ALA A 869 14.55 35.27 13.89
CA ALA A 869 14.82 34.06 14.64
C ALA A 869 16.31 33.70 14.62
N ASP A 870 16.84 33.31 15.78
CA ASP A 870 18.18 32.75 15.90
C ASP A 870 18.21 31.39 15.18
N PRO A 871 19.03 31.21 14.11
CA PRO A 871 19.07 29.96 13.38
C PRO A 871 19.44 28.74 14.23
N ASP A 872 20.26 28.94 15.28
CA ASP A 872 20.67 27.87 16.21
C ASP A 872 19.49 27.37 17.07
N SER A 873 18.42 28.16 17.18
CA SER A 873 17.21 27.78 17.93
C SER A 873 16.25 26.90 17.11
N ILE A 874 16.50 26.73 15.82
CA ILE A 874 15.62 26.04 14.87
C ILE A 874 16.25 24.72 14.41
N ALA A 875 15.48 23.65 14.54
CA ALA A 875 15.74 22.36 13.92
C ALA A 875 14.67 22.06 12.85
N VAL A 876 15.10 21.60 11.68
CA VAL A 876 14.23 21.22 10.56
C VAL A 876 14.42 19.75 10.23
N ALA A 877 13.33 19.01 10.09
CA ALA A 877 13.39 17.63 9.64
C ALA A 877 13.92 17.56 8.20
N ALA A 878 14.86 16.67 7.92
CA ALA A 878 15.44 16.46 6.60
C ALA A 878 15.33 14.99 6.16
N ARG A 879 15.35 14.73 4.84
CA ARG A 879 15.41 13.37 4.29
C ARG A 879 16.81 12.77 4.50
N VAL A 880 16.87 11.46 4.73
CA VAL A 880 18.13 10.72 4.84
C VAL A 880 18.89 10.78 3.51
N GLU A 881 20.21 11.01 3.57
CA GLU A 881 21.05 11.43 2.43
C GLU A 881 21.12 10.45 1.25
N SER A 882 20.67 9.19 1.39
CA SER A 882 20.69 8.17 0.32
C SER A 882 19.80 8.47 -0.88
N GLU A 883 18.90 9.46 -0.80
CA GLU A 883 18.04 9.88 -1.91
C GLU A 883 18.53 11.13 -2.67
N SER A 884 19.60 11.78 -2.20
CA SER A 884 20.11 12.98 -2.86
C SER A 884 21.09 12.61 -3.97
N ALA A 885 20.69 12.84 -5.22
CA ALA A 885 21.57 12.74 -6.39
C ALA A 885 22.78 13.71 -6.33
N VAL A 886 22.77 14.68 -5.41
CA VAL A 886 23.86 15.66 -5.23
C VAL A 886 24.73 15.27 -4.03
N PRO A 887 26.04 15.02 -4.24
CA PRO A 887 26.99 14.76 -3.16
C PRO A 887 27.00 15.87 -2.10
N ALA A 888 27.16 15.51 -0.83
CA ALA A 888 27.04 16.43 0.31
C ALA A 888 27.94 17.68 0.22
N HIS A 889 29.11 17.56 -0.43
CA HIS A 889 30.06 18.68 -0.60
C HIS A 889 29.60 19.75 -1.60
N PHE A 890 28.62 19.46 -2.46
CA PHE A 890 28.02 20.44 -3.37
C PHE A 890 26.79 21.13 -2.78
N ARG A 891 26.29 20.69 -1.61
CA ARG A 891 25.15 21.33 -0.97
C ARG A 891 25.61 22.54 -0.15
N ARG A 892 24.97 23.70 -0.38
CA ARG A 892 25.08 24.82 0.58
C ARG A 892 24.45 24.35 1.89
N ARG A 893 25.20 24.43 2.99
CA ARG A 893 24.65 24.15 4.32
C ARG A 893 23.54 25.16 4.62
N PRO A 894 22.36 24.71 5.06
CA PRO A 894 21.31 25.63 5.49
C PRO A 894 21.74 26.39 6.74
N ALA A 895 21.04 27.49 7.04
CA ALA A 895 21.32 28.31 8.21
C ALA A 895 20.86 27.66 9.54
N TRP A 896 19.95 26.68 9.48
CA TRP A 896 19.37 25.98 10.63
C TRP A 896 20.00 24.59 10.84
N HIS A 897 19.70 23.96 11.97
CA HIS A 897 20.06 22.57 12.21
C HIS A 897 19.14 21.62 11.43
N GLU A 898 19.69 20.67 10.69
CA GLU A 898 18.92 19.59 10.09
C GLU A 898 18.92 18.37 11.02
N ILE A 899 17.73 17.82 11.30
CA ILE A 899 17.57 16.55 12.00
C ILE A 899 17.01 15.54 11.00
N PRO A 900 17.70 14.41 10.75
CA PRO A 900 17.17 13.33 9.91
C PRO A 900 15.79 12.86 10.39
N SER A 901 14.90 12.50 9.46
CA SER A 901 13.51 12.11 9.76
C SER A 901 13.36 10.88 10.66
N ASP A 902 14.39 10.06 10.75
CA ASP A 902 14.51 8.89 11.62
C ASP A 902 15.17 9.19 12.98
N ALA A 903 15.68 10.42 13.19
CA ALA A 903 16.35 10.85 14.41
C ALA A 903 15.56 11.94 15.17
N LEU A 904 14.30 12.18 14.81
CA LEU A 904 13.50 13.25 15.40
C LEU A 904 13.33 13.12 16.92
N GLU A 905 13.37 11.90 17.48
CA GLU A 905 13.32 11.68 18.93
C GLU A 905 14.44 12.40 19.71
N ARG A 906 15.54 12.76 19.05
CA ARG A 906 16.68 13.47 19.64
C ARG A 906 16.44 14.96 19.84
N PHE A 907 15.45 15.53 19.18
CA PHE A 907 15.17 16.97 19.23
C PHE A 907 15.14 17.55 20.66
N PRO A 908 14.50 16.90 21.66
CA PRO A 908 14.49 17.42 23.03
C PRO A 908 15.86 17.56 23.68
N HIS A 909 16.84 16.75 23.25
CA HIS A 909 18.21 16.72 23.76
C HIS A 909 19.17 17.63 22.99
N HIS A 910 18.69 18.30 21.94
CA HIS A 910 19.51 19.26 21.21
C HIS A 910 19.90 20.44 22.10
N ASN A 911 21.18 20.84 22.04
CA ASN A 911 21.76 21.83 22.96
C ASN A 911 21.11 23.21 22.85
N SER A 912 20.96 23.72 21.62
CA SER A 912 20.44 25.06 21.31
C SER A 912 18.98 25.06 20.84
N ALA A 913 18.61 24.17 19.92
CA ALA A 913 17.28 24.13 19.29
C ALA A 913 16.11 23.99 20.29
N LYS A 914 15.10 24.83 20.12
CA LYS A 914 13.83 24.83 20.87
C LYS A 914 12.61 24.69 19.97
N ILE A 915 12.79 24.77 18.66
CA ILE A 915 11.74 24.67 17.66
C ILE A 915 12.08 23.52 16.72
N LEU A 916 11.15 22.59 16.54
CA LEU A 916 11.24 21.56 15.52
C LEU A 916 10.20 21.84 14.43
N ILE A 917 10.64 21.97 13.18
CA ILE A 917 9.75 22.05 12.02
C ILE A 917 9.81 20.72 11.29
N ALA A 918 8.69 20.01 11.22
CA ALA A 918 8.65 18.66 10.63
C ALA A 918 7.36 18.41 9.83
N PRO A 919 7.42 17.61 8.76
CA PRO A 919 6.22 17.08 8.12
C PRO A 919 5.35 16.28 9.11
N LEU A 920 4.04 16.47 9.01
CA LEU A 920 3.05 15.86 9.89
C LEU A 920 3.15 14.33 9.92
N ALA A 921 3.31 13.72 8.73
CA ALA A 921 3.39 12.26 8.55
C ALA A 921 4.53 11.59 9.35
N ILE A 922 5.60 12.32 9.67
CA ILE A 922 6.71 11.80 10.50
C ILE A 922 6.62 12.27 11.96
N ALA A 923 5.89 13.34 12.23
CA ALA A 923 5.73 13.92 13.57
C ALA A 923 4.61 13.25 14.40
N GLU A 924 3.61 12.67 13.74
CA GLU A 924 2.45 12.04 14.38
C GLU A 924 2.73 10.69 15.04
N ARG A 925 3.66 9.90 14.48
CA ARG A 925 3.82 8.47 14.78
C ARG A 925 5.27 8.11 15.08
N GLY A 926 5.47 7.10 15.93
CA GLY A 926 6.80 6.55 16.22
C GLY A 926 7.82 7.51 16.87
N LEU A 927 7.37 8.60 17.53
CA LEU A 927 8.26 9.53 18.26
C LEU A 927 8.01 9.52 19.77
N ASN A 928 9.05 9.27 20.55
CA ASN A 928 9.04 9.21 22.00
C ASN A 928 9.80 10.37 22.69
N MET A 929 9.30 11.60 22.51
CA MET A 929 9.86 12.81 23.13
C MET A 929 9.37 13.00 24.58
N VAL A 930 9.78 12.13 25.49
CA VAL A 930 9.37 12.14 26.91
C VAL A 930 10.55 12.14 27.88
N ASP A 931 10.33 12.63 29.09
CA ASP A 931 11.31 12.51 30.19
C ASP A 931 11.28 11.10 30.83
N HIS A 932 12.16 10.87 31.80
CA HIS A 932 12.25 9.59 32.55
C HIS A 932 10.96 9.21 33.30
N ASN A 933 10.06 10.17 33.55
CA ASN A 933 8.76 9.93 34.18
C ASN A 933 7.63 9.79 33.15
N GLY A 934 7.95 9.77 31.85
CA GLY A 934 6.99 9.68 30.77
C GLY A 934 6.21 10.98 30.49
N ARG A 935 6.67 12.14 31.01
CA ARG A 935 6.07 13.45 30.72
C ARG A 935 6.57 13.99 29.39
N SER A 936 5.73 14.73 28.66
CA SER A 936 6.11 15.28 27.35
C SER A 936 7.22 16.33 27.47
N LEU A 937 8.24 16.28 26.60
CA LEU A 937 9.28 17.30 26.50
C LEU A 937 8.92 18.45 25.53
N VAL A 938 7.75 18.35 24.89
CA VAL A 938 7.19 19.36 23.97
C VAL A 938 5.97 20.03 24.61
N GLY A 939 5.99 21.36 24.66
CA GLY A 939 4.97 22.18 25.30
C GLY A 939 3.73 22.36 24.44
N GLU A 940 3.95 22.71 23.19
CA GLU A 940 2.89 23.14 22.28
C GLU A 940 3.16 22.63 20.87
N VAL A 941 2.09 22.38 20.13
CA VAL A 941 2.13 22.02 18.70
C VAL A 941 1.41 23.09 17.91
N ILE A 942 2.01 23.52 16.79
CA ILE A 942 1.40 24.43 15.83
C ILE A 942 1.26 23.70 14.50
N LEU A 943 0.02 23.53 14.05
CA LEU A 943 -0.27 23.01 12.73
C LEU A 943 -0.29 24.18 11.74
N ALA A 944 0.85 24.37 11.07
CA ALA A 944 1.08 25.52 10.16
C ALA A 944 0.29 25.40 8.85
N VAL A 945 -0.05 24.18 8.45
CA VAL A 945 -0.73 23.86 7.19
C VAL A 945 -1.91 22.93 7.48
N ARG A 946 -3.08 23.20 6.89
CA ARG A 946 -4.20 22.26 6.98
C ARG A 946 -3.88 20.97 6.21
N PRO A 947 -3.79 19.80 6.86
CA PRO A 947 -3.37 18.57 6.20
C PRO A 947 -4.52 18.01 5.37
N ILE A 948 -4.61 18.47 4.13
CA ILE A 948 -5.57 17.96 3.15
C ILE A 948 -4.80 16.92 2.33
N PRO A 949 -5.26 15.65 2.28
CA PRO A 949 -4.64 14.66 1.43
C PRO A 949 -4.71 15.11 -0.02
N LEU A 950 -3.67 14.81 -0.79
CA LEU A 950 -3.70 15.05 -2.22
C LEU A 950 -4.70 14.05 -2.82
N MET A 951 -5.85 14.57 -3.30
CA MET A 951 -6.92 13.74 -3.86
C MET A 951 -6.52 12.97 -5.12
N ASP A 952 -5.33 13.25 -5.65
CA ASP A 952 -4.77 12.58 -6.81
C ASP A 952 -3.75 11.49 -6.42
N GLU A 953 -3.48 11.31 -5.13
CA GLU A 953 -2.65 10.22 -4.64
C GLU A 953 -3.41 8.89 -4.76
N PRO A 954 -2.85 7.90 -5.48
CA PRO A 954 -3.52 6.63 -5.72
C PRO A 954 -4.00 5.91 -4.46
N ALA A 955 -3.17 5.89 -3.41
CA ALA A 955 -3.51 5.25 -2.14
C ALA A 955 -4.72 5.92 -1.47
N GLN A 956 -4.80 7.25 -1.53
CA GLN A 956 -5.92 8.00 -0.95
C GLN A 956 -7.22 7.79 -1.72
N LEU A 957 -7.15 7.75 -3.06
CA LEU A 957 -8.31 7.42 -3.89
C LEU A 957 -8.83 6.01 -3.58
N LEU A 958 -7.95 5.02 -3.52
CA LEU A 958 -8.32 3.65 -3.18
C LEU A 958 -8.95 3.55 -1.78
N ALA A 959 -8.37 4.22 -0.79
CA ALA A 959 -8.91 4.24 0.57
C ALA A 959 -10.27 4.93 0.67
N LEU A 960 -10.46 6.06 -0.03
CA LEU A 960 -11.75 6.76 -0.09
C LEU A 960 -12.84 5.90 -0.74
N ILE A 961 -12.53 5.26 -1.87
CA ILE A 961 -13.45 4.37 -2.57
C ILE A 961 -13.82 3.21 -1.65
N SER A 962 -12.83 2.57 -1.05
CA SER A 962 -13.02 1.37 -0.23
C SER A 962 -13.77 1.67 1.06
N SER A 963 -13.36 2.70 1.80
CA SER A 963 -14.00 3.12 3.06
C SER A 963 -15.46 3.50 2.85
N ARG A 964 -15.79 4.26 1.79
CA ARG A 964 -17.18 4.61 1.48
C ARG A 964 -18.01 3.39 1.10
N ALA A 965 -17.45 2.49 0.28
CA ALA A 965 -18.12 1.25 -0.09
C ALA A 965 -18.43 0.40 1.14
N TYR A 966 -17.48 0.23 2.05
CA TYR A 966 -17.67 -0.53 3.28
C TYR A 966 -18.60 0.14 4.30
N SER A 967 -18.61 1.47 4.37
CA SER A 967 -19.48 2.21 5.30
C SER A 967 -20.97 1.99 5.06
N ALA A 968 -21.35 1.58 3.85
CA ALA A 968 -22.74 1.40 3.44
C ALA A 968 -23.25 -0.04 3.56
N LEU A 969 -22.39 -1.01 3.91
CA LEU A 969 -22.69 -2.43 3.75
C LEU A 969 -22.58 -3.21 5.05
N SER A 970 -23.42 -4.22 5.16
CA SER A 970 -23.45 -5.19 6.25
C SER A 970 -23.38 -6.61 5.66
N ARG A 971 -23.13 -7.59 6.52
CA ARG A 971 -23.10 -8.99 6.11
C ARG A 971 -24.46 -9.45 5.59
N SER A 972 -24.46 -10.30 4.55
CA SER A 972 -25.67 -10.79 3.88
C SER A 972 -25.76 -12.32 3.84
N GLN A 973 -26.99 -12.83 3.72
CA GLN A 973 -27.24 -14.25 3.38
C GLN A 973 -27.11 -14.52 1.86
N ASP A 974 -27.25 -13.49 1.01
CA ASP A 974 -26.81 -13.51 -0.40
C ASP A 974 -25.51 -12.70 -0.53
N PRO A 975 -24.34 -13.32 -0.33
CA PRO A 975 -23.07 -12.61 -0.38
C PRO A 975 -22.64 -12.25 -1.80
N ALA A 976 -23.14 -12.94 -2.83
CA ALA A 976 -22.82 -12.62 -4.22
C ALA A 976 -23.51 -11.31 -4.66
N GLU A 977 -24.76 -11.09 -4.23
CA GLU A 977 -25.42 -9.80 -4.42
C GLU A 977 -24.72 -8.68 -3.63
N MET A 978 -24.29 -8.97 -2.41
CA MET A 978 -23.55 -8.00 -1.59
C MET A 978 -22.22 -7.59 -2.24
N LEU A 979 -21.49 -8.54 -2.85
CA LEU A 979 -20.28 -8.25 -3.62
C LEU A 979 -20.58 -7.39 -4.87
N ARG A 980 -21.72 -7.60 -5.52
CA ARG A 980 -22.17 -6.77 -6.64
C ARG A 980 -22.49 -5.35 -6.19
N GLU A 981 -23.23 -5.19 -5.08
CA GLU A 981 -23.55 -3.86 -4.53
C GLU A 981 -22.31 -3.11 -4.05
N LEU A 982 -21.32 -3.84 -3.50
CA LEU A 982 -20.00 -3.30 -3.18
C LEU A 982 -19.31 -2.73 -4.43
N SER A 983 -19.28 -3.49 -5.53
CA SER A 983 -18.70 -3.03 -6.80
C SER A 983 -19.46 -1.85 -7.41
N ARG A 984 -20.80 -1.87 -7.35
CA ARG A 984 -21.66 -0.78 -7.83
C ARG A 984 -21.43 0.51 -7.05
N THR A 985 -21.43 0.44 -5.72
CA THR A 985 -21.20 1.57 -4.82
C THR A 985 -19.80 2.14 -5.03
N SER A 986 -18.80 1.26 -5.11
CA SER A 986 -17.41 1.65 -5.36
C SER A 986 -17.25 2.37 -6.71
N SER A 987 -17.90 1.85 -7.75
CA SER A 987 -17.88 2.46 -9.09
C SER A 987 -18.57 3.82 -9.10
N ALA A 988 -19.67 3.97 -8.37
CA ALA A 988 -20.37 5.25 -8.23
C ALA A 988 -19.52 6.30 -7.47
N VAL A 989 -18.89 5.91 -6.36
CA VAL A 989 -17.97 6.78 -5.60
C VAL A 989 -16.76 7.16 -6.44
N HIS A 990 -16.19 6.19 -7.15
CA HIS A 990 -15.10 6.42 -8.09
C HIS A 990 -15.52 7.43 -9.16
N GLU A 991 -16.67 7.27 -9.82
CA GLU A 991 -17.17 8.25 -10.80
C GLU A 991 -17.43 9.65 -10.18
N GLU A 992 -17.98 9.72 -8.97
CA GLU A 992 -18.23 10.98 -8.24
C GLU A 992 -16.92 11.74 -7.98
N LEU A 993 -15.88 11.05 -7.50
CA LEU A 993 -14.56 11.64 -7.22
C LEU A 993 -13.89 12.17 -8.49
N PHE A 994 -14.09 11.49 -9.61
CA PHE A 994 -13.49 11.88 -10.89
C PHE A 994 -14.24 13.01 -11.61
N ARG A 995 -15.51 13.25 -11.28
CA ARG A 995 -16.27 14.41 -11.79
C ARG A 995 -16.01 15.66 -10.96
N SER A 996 -15.58 15.49 -9.72
CA SER A 996 -15.38 16.59 -8.78
C SER A 996 -14.04 17.28 -9.01
N HIS A 997 -14.02 18.61 -8.93
CA HIS A 997 -12.74 19.34 -8.92
C HIS A 997 -11.95 18.99 -7.65
N HIS A 998 -10.65 18.76 -7.78
CA HIS A 998 -9.77 18.32 -6.70
C HIS A 998 -9.47 19.39 -5.63
N PHE A 999 -10.06 20.60 -5.73
CA PHE A 999 -10.03 21.55 -4.62
C PHE A 999 -10.94 21.08 -3.50
N PHE A 1000 -10.46 21.14 -2.26
CA PHE A 1000 -11.23 20.67 -1.10
C PHE A 1000 -12.64 21.27 -0.99
N GLN A 1001 -12.81 22.53 -1.38
CA GLN A 1001 -14.10 23.23 -1.31
C GLN A 1001 -15.13 22.70 -2.31
N SER A 1002 -14.68 22.19 -3.45
CA SER A 1002 -15.51 21.62 -4.52
C SER A 1002 -15.75 20.12 -4.39
N LEU A 1003 -15.11 19.47 -3.41
CA LEU A 1003 -15.33 18.05 -3.16
C LEU A 1003 -16.75 17.80 -2.62
N PRO A 1004 -17.35 16.64 -2.94
CA PRO A 1004 -18.63 16.25 -2.36
C PRO A 1004 -18.57 16.24 -0.84
N ASN A 1005 -19.68 16.57 -0.17
CA ASN A 1005 -19.66 16.78 1.27
C ASN A 1005 -19.14 15.56 2.04
N GLN A 1006 -19.57 14.36 1.66
CA GLN A 1006 -19.12 13.12 2.30
C GLN A 1006 -17.60 12.89 2.17
N VAL A 1007 -16.99 13.30 1.05
CA VAL A 1007 -15.54 13.25 0.85
C VAL A 1007 -14.84 14.24 1.79
N ARG A 1008 -15.37 15.47 1.89
CA ARG A 1008 -14.85 16.48 2.83
C ARG A 1008 -14.92 15.99 4.28
N LEU A 1009 -16.03 15.36 4.67
CA LEU A 1009 -16.19 14.76 5.99
C LEU A 1009 -15.18 13.63 6.23
N SER A 1010 -14.93 12.78 5.22
CA SER A 1010 -13.95 11.69 5.32
C SER A 1010 -12.53 12.21 5.53
N ILE A 1011 -12.14 13.25 4.77
CA ILE A 1011 -10.86 13.96 4.95
C ILE A 1011 -10.76 14.59 6.33
N VAL A 1012 -11.85 15.16 6.86
CA VAL A 1012 -11.84 15.73 8.21
C VAL A 1012 -11.71 14.64 9.26
N ALA A 1013 -12.39 13.49 9.12
CA ALA A 1013 -12.21 12.36 10.04
C ALA A 1013 -10.76 11.87 10.07
N GLU A 1014 -10.12 11.77 8.90
CA GLU A 1014 -8.70 11.46 8.75
C GLU A 1014 -7.79 12.51 9.41
N MET A 1015 -8.12 13.79 9.28
CA MET A 1015 -7.42 14.89 9.96
C MET A 1015 -7.57 14.84 11.48
N LEU A 1016 -8.74 14.44 12.00
CA LEU A 1016 -8.96 14.29 13.44
C LEU A 1016 -8.09 13.17 14.02
N ILE A 1017 -7.84 12.08 13.27
CA ILE A 1017 -6.88 11.03 13.66
C ILE A 1017 -5.49 11.64 13.88
N GLY A 1018 -5.02 12.44 12.93
CA GLY A 1018 -3.74 13.14 13.04
C GLY A 1018 -3.66 14.10 14.22
N ILE A 1019 -4.72 14.89 14.45
CA ILE A 1019 -4.84 15.78 15.61
C ILE A 1019 -4.81 15.01 16.94
N ILE A 1020 -5.50 13.87 17.04
CA ILE A 1020 -5.51 13.03 18.24
C ILE A 1020 -4.11 12.45 18.50
N GLN A 1021 -3.43 11.98 17.45
CA GLN A 1021 -2.07 11.45 17.51
C GLN A 1021 -1.06 12.53 17.96
N LEU A 1022 -1.08 13.71 17.33
CA LEU A 1022 -0.27 14.86 17.74
C LEU A 1022 -0.57 15.31 19.18
N GLY A 1023 -1.85 15.42 19.53
CA GLY A 1023 -2.30 15.77 20.87
C GLY A 1023 -1.76 14.79 21.92
N GLY A 1024 -1.72 13.49 21.57
CA GLY A 1024 -1.08 12.44 22.36
C GLY A 1024 0.41 12.66 22.62
N ARG A 1025 1.13 13.44 21.80
CA ARG A 1025 2.56 13.75 22.02
C ARG A 1025 2.76 14.83 23.07
N VAL A 1026 1.85 15.80 23.18
CA VAL A 1026 1.97 16.94 24.11
C VAL A 1026 1.28 16.75 25.45
N ARG A 1027 0.32 15.83 25.58
CA ARG A 1027 -0.42 15.64 26.84
C ARG A 1027 0.12 14.54 27.76
N ARG A 1028 1.25 13.91 27.43
CA ARG A 1028 1.78 12.76 28.18
C ARG A 1028 2.14 13.12 29.62
N GLY A 1029 1.93 12.18 30.54
CA GLY A 1029 2.26 12.35 31.96
C GLY A 1029 1.25 13.20 32.75
N GLY A 1030 0.04 13.42 32.23
CA GLY A 1030 -1.02 14.19 32.91
C GLY A 1030 -0.99 15.69 32.59
N ASP A 1031 -0.02 16.13 31.80
CA ASP A 1031 0.14 17.51 31.39
C ASP A 1031 -0.96 17.98 30.43
N GLN A 1032 -1.35 19.25 30.52
CA GLN A 1032 -2.24 19.85 29.52
C GLN A 1032 -1.45 20.12 28.22
N GLY A 1033 -1.93 19.56 27.11
CA GLY A 1033 -1.41 19.82 25.77
C GLY A 1033 -2.18 20.95 25.08
N VAL A 1034 -1.49 21.77 24.29
CA VAL A 1034 -2.12 22.81 23.46
C VAL A 1034 -1.74 22.62 22.00
N LEU A 1035 -2.74 22.62 21.12
CA LEU A 1035 -2.59 22.52 19.68
C LEU A 1035 -3.18 23.77 19.00
N TYR A 1036 -2.35 24.48 18.25
CA TYR A 1036 -2.74 25.69 17.52
C TYR A 1036 -2.97 25.38 16.04
N LEU A 1037 -4.06 25.90 15.48
CA LEU A 1037 -4.40 25.80 14.07
C LEU A 1037 -4.12 27.14 13.38
N ALA A 1038 -2.99 27.25 12.66
CA ALA A 1038 -2.50 28.52 12.14
C ALA A 1038 -3.02 28.85 10.72
N ASP A 1039 -3.12 27.85 9.85
CA ASP A 1039 -3.57 28.05 8.47
C ASP A 1039 -4.99 28.64 8.41
N HIS A 1040 -5.16 29.78 7.73
CA HIS A 1040 -6.49 30.37 7.55
C HIS A 1040 -7.49 29.42 6.87
N ALA A 1041 -7.02 28.41 6.12
CA ALA A 1041 -7.87 27.37 5.54
C ALA A 1041 -8.68 26.55 6.57
N PHE A 1042 -8.27 26.48 7.84
CA PHE A 1042 -9.08 25.89 8.91
C PHE A 1042 -10.30 26.73 9.26
N HIS A 1043 -10.17 28.04 9.07
CA HIS A 1043 -11.03 29.06 9.64
C HIS A 1043 -11.95 29.71 8.62
N ASN A 1044 -11.71 29.46 7.32
CA ASN A 1044 -12.41 30.09 6.22
C ASN A 1044 -13.83 29.53 6.04
N THR A 1045 -14.83 30.33 6.42
CA THR A 1045 -16.26 29.99 6.30
C THR A 1045 -16.79 30.08 4.86
N ALA A 1046 -16.03 30.68 3.94
CA ALA A 1046 -16.39 30.69 2.53
C ALA A 1046 -16.56 29.24 2.03
N SER A 1047 -17.68 28.97 1.33
CA SER A 1047 -18.10 27.64 0.82
C SER A 1047 -18.47 26.58 1.88
N GLY A 1048 -18.57 26.94 3.16
CA GLY A 1048 -18.88 25.99 4.25
C GLY A 1048 -17.82 24.91 4.42
N SER A 1049 -16.55 25.28 4.19
CA SER A 1049 -15.39 24.37 4.22
C SER A 1049 -14.55 24.51 5.49
N ASP A 1050 -14.96 25.36 6.42
CA ASP A 1050 -14.28 25.58 7.70
C ASP A 1050 -14.33 24.30 8.56
N LEU A 1051 -13.26 24.09 9.32
CA LEU A 1051 -13.12 22.91 10.16
C LEU A 1051 -14.22 22.84 11.25
N PRO A 1052 -14.59 23.93 11.96
CA PRO A 1052 -15.68 23.91 12.95
C PRO A 1052 -16.99 23.36 12.39
N ARG A 1053 -17.45 23.85 11.23
CA ARG A 1053 -18.66 23.36 10.59
C ARG A 1053 -18.58 21.88 10.26
N LEU A 1054 -17.49 21.44 9.63
CA LEU A 1054 -17.32 20.05 9.22
C LEU A 1054 -17.22 19.08 10.42
N ILE A 1055 -16.65 19.52 11.55
CA ILE A 1055 -16.68 18.77 12.81
C ILE A 1055 -18.11 18.58 13.31
N ARG A 1056 -18.95 19.63 13.26
CA ARG A 1056 -20.36 19.52 13.66
C ARG A 1056 -21.15 18.58 12.76
N GLU A 1057 -20.90 18.64 11.45
CA GLU A 1057 -21.52 17.72 10.48
C GLU A 1057 -21.08 16.27 10.71
N LEU A 1058 -19.78 16.02 10.99
CA LEU A 1058 -19.28 14.71 11.39
C LEU A 1058 -19.94 14.21 12.67
N ARG A 1059 -19.99 15.05 13.72
CA ARG A 1059 -20.65 14.74 14.99
C ARG A 1059 -22.10 14.32 14.79
N HIS A 1060 -22.84 15.04 13.94
CA HIS A 1060 -24.22 14.69 13.58
C HIS A 1060 -24.30 13.36 12.82
N GLY A 1061 -23.40 13.13 11.87
CA GLY A 1061 -23.29 11.86 11.14
C GLY A 1061 -23.03 10.66 12.06
N TRP A 1062 -22.12 10.80 13.03
CA TRP A 1062 -21.83 9.78 14.03
C TRP A 1062 -23.01 9.53 14.97
N ALA A 1063 -23.76 10.58 15.34
CA ALA A 1063 -24.98 10.42 16.15
C ALA A 1063 -26.05 9.63 15.38
N LYS A 1064 -26.26 9.96 14.10
CA LYS A 1064 -27.25 9.27 13.24
C LYS A 1064 -26.92 7.79 13.02
N THR A 1065 -25.63 7.44 12.99
CA THR A 1065 -25.15 6.07 12.77
C THR A 1065 -24.90 5.29 14.07
N GLY A 1066 -25.18 5.88 15.23
CA GLY A 1066 -24.95 5.24 16.54
C GLY A 1066 -23.48 5.11 16.94
N GLN A 1067 -22.55 5.73 16.22
CA GLN A 1067 -21.10 5.65 16.48
C GLN A 1067 -20.61 6.67 17.51
N LEU A 1068 -21.37 7.75 17.74
CA LEU A 1068 -20.92 8.87 18.57
C LEU A 1068 -20.63 8.46 20.02
N GLU A 1069 -21.47 7.61 20.61
CA GLU A 1069 -21.31 7.17 22.00
C GLU A 1069 -20.00 6.41 22.19
N LEU A 1070 -19.72 5.43 21.33
CA LEU A 1070 -18.46 4.68 21.37
C LEU A 1070 -17.25 5.60 21.15
N LEU A 1071 -17.33 6.57 20.23
CA LEU A 1071 -16.26 7.55 20.01
C LEU A 1071 -16.02 8.44 21.23
N GLN A 1072 -17.07 8.89 21.90
CA GLN A 1072 -16.97 9.66 23.15
C GLN A 1072 -16.38 8.82 24.28
N ASN A 1073 -16.71 7.53 24.33
CA ASN A 1073 -16.14 6.62 25.32
C ASN A 1073 -14.64 6.37 25.09
N ILE A 1074 -14.19 6.27 23.83
CA ILE A 1074 -12.78 6.06 23.49
C ILE A 1074 -11.96 7.35 23.64
N TYR A 1075 -12.42 8.45 23.03
CA TYR A 1075 -11.66 9.70 22.89
C TYR A 1075 -12.07 10.81 23.87
N GLY A 1076 -13.01 10.54 24.77
CA GLY A 1076 -13.30 11.30 25.98
C GLY A 1076 -13.05 12.81 25.91
N ASN A 1077 -12.02 13.24 26.64
CA ASN A 1077 -11.67 14.65 26.79
C ASN A 1077 -11.14 15.27 25.50
N THR A 1078 -10.45 14.50 24.65
CA THR A 1078 -9.94 15.01 23.37
C THR A 1078 -11.08 15.34 22.43
N LEU A 1079 -12.05 14.44 22.30
CA LEU A 1079 -13.18 14.65 21.41
C LEU A 1079 -14.05 15.81 21.91
N THR A 1080 -14.24 15.91 23.22
CA THR A 1080 -14.89 17.08 23.85
C THR A 1080 -14.14 18.38 23.54
N ALA A 1081 -12.81 18.40 23.62
CA ALA A 1081 -12.03 19.59 23.27
C ALA A 1081 -12.16 19.98 21.78
N ILE A 1082 -12.24 18.99 20.89
CA ILE A 1082 -12.48 19.19 19.46
C ILE A 1082 -13.89 19.76 19.22
N PHE A 1083 -14.90 19.25 19.92
CA PHE A 1083 -16.27 19.76 19.84
C PHE A 1083 -16.40 21.17 20.41
N ASN A 1084 -15.77 21.45 21.55
CA ASN A 1084 -15.76 22.79 22.14
C ASN A 1084 -15.15 23.81 21.17
N PHE A 1085 -14.01 23.47 20.55
CA PHE A 1085 -13.40 24.30 19.50
C PHE A 1085 -14.38 24.57 18.34
N ALA A 1086 -15.15 23.56 17.94
CA ALA A 1086 -16.14 23.72 16.87
C ALA A 1086 -17.33 24.60 17.30
N ASP A 1087 -17.74 24.54 18.57
CA ASP A 1087 -18.92 25.24 19.09
C ASP A 1087 -18.61 26.71 19.46
N GLU A 1088 -17.40 27.04 19.93
CA GLU A 1088 -16.96 28.41 20.28
C GLU A 1088 -17.16 29.46 19.18
N ARG A 1089 -17.20 29.05 17.90
CA ARG A 1089 -17.40 29.94 16.74
C ARG A 1089 -18.86 30.18 16.32
N THR A 1090 -19.83 29.82 17.16
CA THR A 1090 -21.25 30.14 16.94
C THR A 1090 -21.66 31.56 17.34
N ASN A 1091 -20.80 32.27 18.10
CA ASN A 1091 -21.11 33.58 18.70
C ASN A 1091 -20.52 34.79 17.95
N HIS A 1092 -20.10 34.64 16.69
CA HIS A 1092 -19.60 35.75 15.86
C HIS A 1092 -20.24 35.79 14.47
#